data_AF-A0A852ZIC1-F1
#
_entry.id   AF-A0A852ZIC1-F1
#
_cell.length_a   1.000
_cell.length_b   1.000
_cell.length_c   1.000
_cell.angle_alpha   90.00
_cell.angle_beta   90.00
_cell.angle_gamma   90.00
#
_symmetry.space_group_name_H-M   'P 1'
#
loop_
_entity.id
_entity.type
_entity.pdbx_description
1 polymer ?
#
loop_
_entity_poly.entity_id
_entity_poly.type
_entity_poly.pdbx_seq_one_letter_code
_entity_poly.pdbx_strand_id
1 'polypeptide(L)'
;MSGEAGTQHSRRDSAVRRFVGTALAGLCAVVVAMSTAGVAAADRVDRGDVVASVDGHPVTRGELLFHMSRLAPTVQNELRNTYHLKGAITWDARVGDRTALERLFSRALEEIQRDKATLVLADRYGLDVPVDYQAFRTELAAENNQRAAAAAKNETVYGLSRFTAGEYYSHQLAEITTVLKKRLRTKQGDPLRVSDADVRRAFHADPEAWSANATSYRYTRLLVPVPKGASAKATAHLKREVTASGHLAEVAGKLRGAKLTTGAFHGRSAGPSAYDQELVGVLGRLAPGRISAPIVGADELTFYELRSRTVDEKAALKTYSQRIRQSLVDRKFATFVPRQVKRAGLHVDTAAIAGIDRSAMTAAADRADTSGGQKNWPGNSPNRTGGTDYFVDATHGSDSAAGTSPKTAWRSLATANARTFKPGDRILLKAGEQWNDEQLWPKGSGSKGRPITISAYGDPKAGRPYIATNGNVPSPLRADGTKNPDTVGLTGAIVLRNQQYFEINNVELSNDDDFATNITKGSYVRDGIMVSINADLLPAGADNIMDHFRISDVYVHNLDGPSYWQRIHYGAVDFQVFGSHSYKDYATGGYYFKDVRIENNTFENVELHAIQFAFNWFAADGADAGQYDENGKFHEGWEQLWVRTRDLYSRDVYIGHNYAESIGQGAIQLADTKNMTVEYNEVNGFLERYDSVSVALYLWAGADSVMQYNEVYGGPHNEFDGTPWDLEYTNFNVTYQFNYSHDNAAGWMSYMGNSSNSVARYNLSVNDNGVLVKNMLSTNYSPTYFANNTFVYDGADLDYFHDETFLSTVYFLNNIFHNYSKSTPTPWYRRTGALRHAVFSNSDYYEASGTHSAQEPADPRGQRADPRFVGRPDRYVTGAGVDRIRQAAAHFRLRSDSPLVDAGRYNPHLGTQDFLGTHIYYGDAPDIGIAESRVGKKVANPVDDDPIEDEPGDSRVDLALGKPVTASSTHPGGNGTLVAANLTDGDDTTRWAAADDAAYPITLDIDFGADTTFDEVYLDEYTDSGTNPRVQSYELQRWDAGTGTWVTFAGRDDGIGHDRTVSGFGTVTTSRLRVALTGQIATEVYTPTMTEIAVYRADT
;
A
#
# COMPACT_ATOMS: atom_id res chain seq x y z
N MET A 1 34.10 58.40 45.52
CA MET A 1 33.88 58.54 44.07
C MET A 1 32.99 57.37 43.65
N SER A 2 31.71 57.29 44.08
CA SER A 2 30.49 58.00 43.62
C SER A 2 30.19 57.71 42.14
N GLY A 3 29.08 57.09 41.72
CA GLY A 3 27.85 56.59 42.36
C GLY A 3 27.20 55.57 41.40
N GLU A 4 26.48 54.56 41.91
CA GLU A 4 25.00 54.55 42.12
C GLU A 4 24.24 54.00 40.90
N ALA A 5 23.21 53.16 40.99
CA ALA A 5 22.41 52.54 42.06
C ALA A 5 21.77 51.27 41.44
N GLY A 6 21.55 50.14 42.12
CA GLY A 6 20.66 49.84 43.26
C GLY A 6 19.71 48.72 42.79
N THR A 7 19.19 47.76 43.56
CA THR A 7 19.14 47.42 45.00
C THR A 7 18.46 46.02 45.05
N GLN A 8 18.98 45.01 45.78
CA GLN A 8 18.50 44.51 47.10
C GLN A 8 16.99 44.21 47.18
N HIS A 9 16.47 43.08 47.66
CA HIS A 9 16.74 42.19 48.83
C HIS A 9 15.81 40.94 48.65
N SER A 10 15.89 39.76 49.29
CA SER A 10 16.49 39.30 50.55
C SER A 10 16.58 37.75 50.63
N ARG A 11 17.65 37.26 51.29
CA ARG A 11 17.80 36.18 52.30
C ARG A 11 16.76 35.02 52.46
N ARG A 12 17.36 33.84 52.76
CA ARG A 12 16.85 32.48 53.13
C ARG A 12 16.71 31.57 51.89
N ASP A 13 17.40 30.45 51.71
CA ASP A 13 17.82 29.41 52.64
C ASP A 13 19.11 28.69 52.19
N SER A 14 20.12 28.72 53.07
CA SER A 14 21.29 27.84 53.02
C SER A 14 21.12 26.76 54.09
N ALA A 15 20.41 25.66 53.78
CA ALA A 15 20.33 24.50 54.68
C ALA A 15 20.03 23.12 54.01
N VAL A 16 19.69 23.01 52.73
CA VAL A 16 19.18 21.72 52.17
C VAL A 16 20.17 20.97 51.27
N ARG A 17 21.33 21.54 50.92
CA ARG A 17 22.27 20.94 49.94
C ARG A 17 23.29 19.93 50.50
N ARG A 18 23.06 19.32 51.66
CA ARG A 18 23.95 18.28 52.22
C ARG A 18 23.32 16.93 52.56
N PHE A 19 22.08 16.65 52.12
CA PHE A 19 21.44 15.35 52.38
C PHE A 19 21.00 14.55 51.13
N VAL A 20 21.33 15.00 49.90
CA VAL A 20 20.88 14.32 48.66
C VAL A 20 21.99 13.48 48.00
N GLY A 21 23.25 13.64 48.43
CA GLY A 21 24.41 12.95 47.82
C GLY A 21 24.63 11.49 48.25
N THR A 22 23.96 11.01 49.30
CA THR A 22 24.17 9.65 49.86
C THR A 22 22.96 8.72 49.72
N ALA A 23 21.81 9.21 49.25
CA ALA A 23 20.63 8.37 48.98
C ALA A 23 20.61 7.78 47.56
N LEU A 24 21.25 8.44 46.57
CA LEU A 24 21.27 7.95 45.18
C LEU A 24 22.31 6.84 44.92
N ALA A 25 23.42 6.80 45.65
CA ALA A 25 24.44 5.76 45.49
C ALA A 25 24.02 4.42 46.13
N GLY A 26 23.15 4.45 47.16
CA GLY A 26 22.62 3.25 47.81
C GLY A 26 21.53 2.53 47.00
N LEU A 27 20.82 3.23 46.11
CA LEU A 27 19.76 2.65 45.29
C LEU A 27 20.31 1.90 44.07
N CYS A 28 21.42 2.37 43.47
CA CYS A 28 22.07 1.66 42.36
C CYS A 28 22.76 0.35 42.80
N ALA A 29 23.26 0.26 44.04
CA ALA A 29 23.89 -0.95 44.55
C ALA A 29 22.89 -2.08 44.85
N VAL A 30 21.64 -1.74 45.24
CA VAL A 30 20.58 -2.73 45.48
C VAL A 30 19.94 -3.23 44.17
N VAL A 31 19.93 -2.40 43.13
CA VAL A 31 19.43 -2.78 41.79
C VAL A 31 20.42 -3.70 41.04
N VAL A 32 21.73 -3.52 41.24
CA VAL A 32 22.75 -4.42 40.65
C VAL A 32 22.88 -5.75 41.43
N ALA A 33 22.56 -5.78 42.72
CA ALA A 33 22.55 -7.04 43.47
C ALA A 33 21.33 -7.92 43.14
N MET A 34 20.20 -7.32 42.75
CA MET A 34 19.01 -8.06 42.31
C MET A 34 19.10 -8.60 40.87
N SER A 35 19.95 -8.02 40.01
CA SER A 35 20.21 -8.59 38.68
C SER A 35 21.16 -9.80 38.74
N THR A 36 22.11 -9.84 39.69
CA THR A 36 22.98 -11.01 39.87
C THR A 36 22.30 -12.18 40.59
N ALA A 37 21.29 -11.92 41.42
CA ALA A 37 20.49 -12.98 42.06
C ALA A 37 19.42 -13.59 41.13
N GLY A 38 18.91 -12.80 40.17
CA GLY A 38 17.97 -13.28 39.14
C GLY A 38 18.62 -14.20 38.09
N VAL A 39 19.89 -13.98 37.76
CA VAL A 39 20.62 -14.82 36.78
C VAL A 39 21.02 -16.18 37.36
N ALA A 40 21.15 -16.31 38.69
CA ALA A 40 21.42 -17.61 39.33
C ALA A 40 20.15 -18.47 39.58
N ALA A 41 18.96 -17.92 39.35
CA ALA A 41 17.69 -18.63 39.48
C ALA A 41 17.13 -19.13 38.13
N ALA A 42 17.79 -18.80 37.01
CA ALA A 42 17.31 -19.01 35.65
C ALA A 42 17.39 -20.46 35.12
N ASP A 43 17.86 -21.42 35.93
CA ASP A 43 18.23 -22.76 35.44
C ASP A 43 17.48 -23.93 36.11
N ARG A 44 16.31 -23.66 36.71
CA ARG A 44 15.44 -24.72 37.24
C ARG A 44 14.01 -24.61 36.72
N VAL A 45 13.74 -25.24 35.58
CA VAL A 45 12.40 -25.77 35.32
C VAL A 45 12.12 -26.83 36.38
N ASP A 46 11.19 -26.55 37.30
CA ASP A 46 10.78 -27.55 38.28
C ASP A 46 10.13 -28.72 37.52
N ARG A 47 10.69 -29.92 37.63
CA ARG A 47 10.21 -31.11 36.87
C ARG A 47 8.74 -31.42 37.17
N GLY A 48 8.18 -30.90 38.27
CA GLY A 48 6.77 -31.02 38.61
C GLY A 48 5.79 -30.17 37.80
N ASP A 49 6.27 -29.29 36.91
CA ASP A 49 5.41 -28.33 36.16
C ASP A 49 5.42 -28.55 34.64
N VAL A 50 6.09 -29.62 34.16
CA VAL A 50 6.12 -30.03 32.75
C VAL A 50 4.97 -30.99 32.47
N VAL A 51 4.14 -30.69 31.48
CA VAL A 51 2.92 -31.44 31.15
C VAL A 51 3.01 -32.17 29.80
N ALA A 52 3.88 -31.68 28.93
CA ALA A 52 4.28 -32.38 27.71
C ALA A 52 5.69 -31.96 27.29
N SER A 53 6.21 -32.50 26.20
CA SER A 53 7.39 -31.98 25.51
C SER A 53 7.26 -32.15 23.99
N VAL A 54 7.90 -31.25 23.26
CA VAL A 54 7.97 -31.25 21.79
C VAL A 54 9.44 -31.19 21.40
N ASP A 55 9.94 -32.23 20.72
CA ASP A 55 11.35 -32.35 20.31
C ASP A 55 12.37 -32.15 21.46
N GLY A 56 12.02 -32.63 22.65
CA GLY A 56 12.87 -32.49 23.86
C GLY A 56 12.73 -31.15 24.59
N HIS A 57 12.01 -30.18 24.03
CA HIS A 57 11.69 -28.92 24.73
C HIS A 57 10.44 -29.07 25.60
N PRO A 58 10.48 -28.63 26.87
CA PRO A 58 9.37 -28.78 27.79
C PRO A 58 8.17 -27.92 27.37
N VAL A 59 6.97 -28.48 27.50
CA VAL A 59 5.70 -27.77 27.54
C VAL A 59 5.28 -27.70 28.99
N THR A 60 5.26 -26.50 29.56
CA THR A 60 4.90 -26.31 30.97
C THR A 60 3.38 -26.23 31.15
N ARG A 61 2.90 -26.47 32.37
CA ARG A 61 1.51 -26.23 32.74
C ARG A 61 1.07 -24.80 32.41
N GLY A 62 1.93 -23.82 32.68
CA GLY A 62 1.65 -22.41 32.38
C GLY A 62 1.47 -22.13 30.88
N GLU A 63 2.26 -22.78 30.04
CA GLU A 63 2.16 -22.69 28.58
C GLU A 63 0.86 -23.31 28.05
N LEU A 64 0.52 -24.51 28.53
CA LEU A 64 -0.74 -25.16 28.20
C LEU A 64 -1.96 -24.29 28.54
N LEU A 65 -2.00 -23.75 29.77
CA LEU A 65 -3.12 -22.91 30.20
C LEU A 65 -3.17 -21.59 29.40
N PHE A 66 -2.03 -21.02 29.02
CA PHE A 66 -1.97 -19.85 28.15
C PHE A 66 -2.61 -20.10 26.77
N HIS A 67 -2.27 -21.20 26.11
CA HIS A 67 -2.90 -21.53 24.82
C HIS A 67 -4.38 -21.89 24.96
N MET A 68 -4.79 -22.55 26.06
CA MET A 68 -6.22 -22.77 26.32
C MET A 68 -6.98 -21.45 26.49
N SER A 69 -6.42 -20.49 27.23
CA SER A 69 -6.96 -19.13 27.37
C SER A 69 -7.08 -18.40 26.03
N ARG A 70 -6.02 -18.46 25.21
CA ARG A 70 -5.97 -17.80 23.89
C ARG A 70 -6.97 -18.39 22.90
N LEU A 71 -7.14 -19.71 22.88
CA LEU A 71 -7.95 -20.43 21.89
C LEU A 71 -9.41 -20.64 22.32
N ALA A 72 -9.75 -20.36 23.58
CA ALA A 72 -11.09 -20.55 24.12
C ALA A 72 -12.18 -19.87 23.27
N PRO A 73 -12.04 -18.58 22.87
CA PRO A 73 -13.04 -17.92 22.02
C PRO A 73 -13.22 -18.60 20.66
N THR A 74 -12.10 -18.92 20.00
CA THR A 74 -12.07 -19.60 18.69
C THR A 74 -12.76 -20.97 18.76
N VAL A 75 -12.42 -21.78 19.76
CA VAL A 75 -13.00 -23.12 19.93
C VAL A 75 -14.49 -23.05 20.25
N GLN A 76 -14.93 -22.10 21.08
CA GLN A 76 -16.37 -21.92 21.33
C GLN A 76 -17.13 -21.57 20.06
N ASN A 77 -16.52 -20.78 19.18
CA ASN A 77 -17.10 -20.41 17.90
C ASN A 77 -17.14 -21.60 16.92
N GLU A 78 -16.04 -22.33 16.77
CA GLU A 78 -15.97 -23.57 15.97
C GLU A 78 -17.07 -24.57 16.39
N LEU A 79 -17.28 -24.73 17.70
CA LEU A 79 -18.31 -25.63 18.23
C LEU A 79 -19.73 -25.13 17.96
N ARG A 80 -19.98 -23.82 18.08
CA ARG A 80 -21.28 -23.24 17.72
C ARG A 80 -21.60 -23.46 16.26
N ASN A 81 -20.62 -23.23 15.38
CA ASN A 81 -20.81 -23.36 13.93
C ASN A 81 -20.96 -24.82 13.50
N THR A 82 -20.10 -25.71 14.00
CA THR A 82 -20.11 -27.13 13.62
C THR A 82 -21.36 -27.86 14.10
N TYR A 83 -21.88 -27.48 15.27
CA TYR A 83 -23.02 -28.16 15.91
C TYR A 83 -24.31 -27.33 15.93
N HIS A 84 -24.32 -26.17 15.27
CA HIS A 84 -25.44 -25.22 15.18
C HIS A 84 -26.08 -24.91 16.55
N LEU A 85 -25.23 -24.72 17.57
CA LEU A 85 -25.67 -24.55 18.95
C LEU A 85 -26.20 -23.14 19.18
N LYS A 86 -27.40 -23.02 19.76
CA LYS A 86 -28.01 -21.73 20.11
C LYS A 86 -27.76 -21.41 21.59
N GLY A 87 -26.98 -20.37 21.87
CA GLY A 87 -26.67 -19.89 23.22
C GLY A 87 -25.26 -20.22 23.72
N ALA A 88 -24.98 -19.85 24.98
CA ALA A 88 -23.66 -20.03 25.60
C ALA A 88 -23.31 -21.52 25.83
N ILE A 89 -22.10 -21.92 25.45
CA ILE A 89 -21.58 -23.28 25.67
C ILE A 89 -20.84 -23.29 27.00
N THR A 90 -21.28 -24.15 27.94
CA THR A 90 -20.49 -24.41 29.16
C THR A 90 -19.35 -25.38 28.83
N TRP A 91 -18.20 -25.23 29.48
CA TRP A 91 -17.04 -26.09 29.21
C TRP A 91 -17.29 -27.59 29.49
N ASP A 92 -18.25 -27.90 30.36
CA ASP A 92 -18.69 -29.26 30.66
C ASP A 92 -19.77 -29.79 29.70
N ALA A 93 -20.33 -28.94 28.83
CA ALA A 93 -21.30 -29.38 27.84
C ALA A 93 -20.66 -30.41 26.90
N ARG A 94 -21.31 -31.58 26.77
CA ARG A 94 -20.96 -32.53 25.72
C ARG A 94 -21.40 -31.99 24.38
N VAL A 95 -20.42 -31.78 23.49
CA VAL A 95 -20.63 -31.36 22.12
C VAL A 95 -20.08 -32.49 21.24
N GLY A 96 -20.99 -33.34 20.76
CA GLY A 96 -20.64 -34.62 20.13
C GLY A 96 -20.13 -35.66 21.15
N ASP A 97 -18.99 -36.29 20.87
CA ASP A 97 -18.37 -37.35 21.67
C ASP A 97 -17.57 -36.87 22.90
N ARG A 98 -17.27 -35.57 22.99
CA ARG A 98 -16.38 -34.97 23.99
C ARG A 98 -17.00 -33.72 24.61
N THR A 99 -16.50 -33.29 25.77
CA THR A 99 -16.89 -31.98 26.33
C THR A 99 -16.20 -30.84 25.58
N ALA A 100 -16.75 -29.63 25.64
CA ALA A 100 -16.11 -28.44 25.07
C ALA A 100 -14.69 -28.22 25.66
N LEU A 101 -14.50 -28.46 26.96
CA LEU A 101 -13.20 -28.39 27.62
C LEU A 101 -12.18 -29.39 27.06
N GLU A 102 -12.60 -30.63 26.79
CA GLU A 102 -11.74 -31.66 26.21
C GLU A 102 -11.29 -31.30 24.78
N ARG A 103 -12.17 -30.64 24.02
CA ARG A 103 -11.85 -30.14 22.67
C ARG A 103 -10.89 -28.96 22.74
N LEU A 104 -11.12 -27.99 23.63
CA LEU A 104 -10.20 -26.87 23.85
C LEU A 104 -8.82 -27.36 24.28
N PHE A 105 -8.76 -28.30 25.23
CA PHE A 105 -7.50 -28.90 25.67
C PHE A 105 -6.75 -29.57 24.50
N SER A 106 -7.46 -30.37 23.69
CA SER A 106 -6.87 -31.02 22.52
C SER A 106 -6.33 -30.00 21.52
N ARG A 107 -7.12 -28.94 21.25
CA ARG A 107 -6.75 -27.85 20.34
C ARG A 107 -5.53 -27.08 20.83
N ALA A 108 -5.44 -26.79 22.13
CA ALA A 108 -4.30 -26.12 22.72
C ALA A 108 -3.01 -26.95 22.59
N LEU A 109 -3.07 -28.27 22.80
CA LEU A 109 -1.91 -29.14 22.59
C LEU A 109 -1.49 -29.20 21.12
N GLU A 110 -2.44 -29.26 20.19
CA GLU A 110 -2.14 -29.24 18.75
C GLU A 110 -1.45 -27.93 18.33
N GLU A 111 -1.95 -26.81 18.84
CA GLU A 111 -1.39 -25.48 18.58
C GLU A 111 0.01 -25.32 19.18
N ILE A 112 0.21 -25.71 20.45
CA ILE A 112 1.54 -25.73 21.09
C ILE A 112 2.52 -26.58 20.28
N GLN A 113 2.06 -27.76 19.84
CA GLN A 113 2.91 -28.65 19.06
C GLN A 113 3.35 -27.99 17.75
N ARG A 114 2.45 -27.25 17.09
CA ARG A 114 2.75 -26.53 15.85
C ARG A 114 3.70 -25.35 16.08
N ASP A 115 3.36 -24.49 17.03
CA ASP A 115 4.08 -23.24 17.24
C ASP A 115 5.48 -23.53 17.80
N LYS A 116 5.59 -24.39 18.82
CA LYS A 116 6.88 -24.79 19.38
C LYS A 116 7.75 -25.50 18.36
N ALA A 117 7.20 -26.35 17.49
CA ALA A 117 7.99 -26.95 16.41
C ALA A 117 8.54 -25.91 15.43
N THR A 118 7.78 -24.84 15.16
CA THR A 118 8.24 -23.71 14.34
C THR A 118 9.38 -22.96 15.04
N LEU A 119 9.25 -22.68 16.33
CA LEU A 119 10.28 -22.01 17.13
C LEU A 119 11.56 -22.86 17.26
N VAL A 120 11.44 -24.16 17.54
CA VAL A 120 12.57 -25.11 17.56
C VAL A 120 13.28 -25.15 16.20
N LEU A 121 12.50 -25.14 15.12
CA LEU A 121 13.04 -25.11 13.78
C LEU A 121 13.76 -23.78 13.49
N ALA A 122 13.22 -22.65 13.95
CA ALA A 122 13.86 -21.34 13.85
C ALA A 122 15.21 -21.31 14.57
N ASP A 123 15.24 -21.74 15.83
CA ASP A 123 16.45 -21.87 16.64
C ASP A 123 17.51 -22.77 15.98
N ARG A 124 17.09 -23.96 15.51
CA ARG A 124 17.98 -24.91 14.82
C ARG A 124 18.59 -24.34 13.54
N TYR A 125 17.91 -23.40 12.89
CA TYR A 125 18.40 -22.70 11.71
C TYR A 125 19.09 -21.37 12.02
N GLY A 126 19.37 -21.11 13.30
CA GLY A 126 20.19 -20.01 13.81
C GLY A 126 19.44 -18.69 13.86
N LEU A 127 18.14 -18.72 14.17
CA LEU A 127 17.36 -17.55 14.59
C LEU A 127 17.33 -17.56 16.11
N ASP A 128 17.89 -16.54 16.75
CA ASP A 128 17.90 -16.41 18.21
C ASP A 128 16.48 -16.09 18.70
N VAL A 129 15.72 -17.12 19.08
CA VAL A 129 14.28 -17.01 19.39
C VAL A 129 13.92 -17.71 20.70
N PRO A 130 12.91 -17.22 21.44
CA PRO A 130 12.48 -17.86 22.68
C PRO A 130 11.64 -19.12 22.42
N VAL A 131 12.29 -20.29 22.43
CA VAL A 131 11.58 -21.58 22.25
C VAL A 131 10.73 -21.97 23.48
N ASP A 132 11.20 -21.60 24.67
CA ASP A 132 10.57 -21.95 25.94
C ASP A 132 9.65 -20.85 26.46
N TYR A 133 8.53 -21.25 27.07
CA TYR A 133 7.52 -20.31 27.53
C TYR A 133 8.05 -19.29 28.54
N GLN A 134 8.99 -19.66 29.41
CA GLN A 134 9.60 -18.70 30.35
C GLN A 134 10.47 -17.65 29.66
N ALA A 135 11.18 -18.03 28.59
CA ALA A 135 11.95 -17.08 27.79
C ALA A 135 11.01 -16.08 27.10
N PHE A 136 9.93 -16.58 26.48
CA PHE A 136 8.87 -15.75 25.91
C PHE A 136 8.27 -14.77 26.95
N ARG A 137 7.94 -15.25 28.16
CA ARG A 137 7.40 -14.40 29.23
C ARG A 137 8.41 -13.35 29.70
N THR A 138 9.70 -13.68 29.66
CA THR A 138 10.78 -12.75 30.02
C THR A 138 10.94 -11.66 28.98
N GLU A 139 10.91 -12.01 27.69
CA GLU A 139 10.94 -11.04 26.59
C GLU A 139 9.71 -10.13 26.61
N LEU A 140 8.51 -10.68 26.75
CA LEU A 140 7.28 -9.90 26.92
C LEU A 140 7.38 -8.91 28.10
N ALA A 141 7.94 -9.36 29.23
CA ALA A 141 8.11 -8.50 30.40
C ALA A 141 9.16 -7.40 30.14
N ALA A 142 10.27 -7.72 29.47
CA ALA A 142 11.28 -6.76 29.09
C ALA A 142 10.71 -5.69 28.15
N GLU A 143 10.00 -6.12 27.11
CA GLU A 143 9.31 -5.26 26.15
C GLU A 143 8.31 -4.33 26.84
N ASN A 144 7.44 -4.89 27.68
CA ASN A 144 6.45 -4.11 28.42
C ASN A 144 7.06 -3.15 29.45
N ASN A 145 8.18 -3.53 30.09
CA ASN A 145 8.88 -2.65 31.02
C ASN A 145 9.57 -1.49 30.27
N GLN A 146 10.13 -1.77 29.09
CA GLN A 146 10.72 -0.74 28.22
C GLN A 146 9.65 0.27 27.79
N ARG A 147 8.49 -0.21 27.32
CA ARG A 147 7.33 0.63 26.97
C ARG A 147 6.84 1.48 28.15
N ALA A 148 6.70 0.87 29.33
CA ALA A 148 6.29 1.60 30.54
C ALA A 148 7.31 2.67 30.97
N ALA A 149 8.61 2.39 30.83
CA ALA A 149 9.67 3.34 31.14
C ALA A 149 9.70 4.53 30.17
N ALA A 150 9.43 4.29 28.88
CA ALA A 150 9.28 5.34 27.88
C ALA A 150 8.06 6.24 28.18
N ALA A 151 6.90 5.63 28.45
CA ALA A 151 5.69 6.37 28.84
C ALA A 151 5.93 7.26 30.07
N ALA A 152 6.62 6.75 31.10
CA ALA A 152 6.91 7.49 32.32
C ALA A 152 7.81 8.71 32.12
N LYS A 153 8.57 8.77 31.02
CA LYS A 153 9.42 9.90 30.64
C LYS A 153 8.74 10.90 29.71
N ASN A 154 7.44 10.72 29.40
CA ASN A 154 6.75 11.38 28.30
C ASN A 154 7.47 11.18 26.94
N GLU A 155 8.19 10.07 26.79
CA GLU A 155 8.63 9.60 25.47
C GLU A 155 7.41 8.94 24.81
N THR A 156 7.22 9.17 23.52
CA THR A 156 6.13 8.54 22.75
C THR A 156 6.31 7.02 22.80
N VAL A 157 5.25 6.30 23.18
CA VAL A 157 5.18 4.83 23.13
C VAL A 157 4.28 4.48 21.95
N TYR A 158 4.81 3.80 20.93
CA TYR A 158 4.11 3.55 19.69
C TYR A 158 3.40 2.18 19.73
N GLY A 159 2.27 2.04 19.03
CA GLY A 159 1.42 0.86 19.11
C GLY A 159 0.78 0.67 20.51
N LEU A 160 0.60 -0.59 20.94
CA LEU A 160 0.07 -0.85 22.27
C LEU A 160 1.06 -0.35 23.33
N SER A 161 0.58 0.49 24.25
CA SER A 161 1.36 0.95 25.43
C SER A 161 1.91 -0.20 26.29
N ARG A 162 1.33 -1.40 26.13
CA ARG A 162 1.75 -2.67 26.70
C ARG A 162 1.07 -3.80 25.93
N PHE A 163 1.81 -4.84 25.54
CA PHE A 163 1.24 -6.04 24.98
C PHE A 163 0.66 -6.97 26.06
N THR A 164 -0.47 -7.61 25.77
CA THR A 164 -0.83 -8.89 26.40
C THR A 164 0.08 -10.00 25.88
N ALA A 165 0.10 -11.16 26.56
CA ALA A 165 0.89 -12.28 26.05
C ALA A 165 0.34 -12.81 24.72
N GLY A 166 -0.98 -12.79 24.50
CA GLY A 166 -1.56 -13.21 23.23
C GLY A 166 -1.12 -12.33 22.06
N GLU A 167 -1.26 -11.00 22.21
CA GLU A 167 -0.87 -10.02 21.18
C GLU A 167 0.63 -10.13 20.85
N TYR A 168 1.50 -10.20 21.86
CA TYR A 168 2.95 -10.32 21.64
C TYR A 168 3.34 -11.67 21.03
N TYR A 169 2.66 -12.76 21.43
CA TYR A 169 2.93 -14.09 20.91
C TYR A 169 2.62 -14.19 19.42
N SER A 170 1.46 -13.68 18.98
CA SER A 170 1.09 -13.65 17.56
C SER A 170 2.09 -12.82 16.75
N HIS A 171 2.40 -11.61 17.21
CA HIS A 171 3.40 -10.72 16.59
C HIS A 171 4.76 -11.42 16.41
N GLN A 172 5.30 -11.99 17.48
CA GLN A 172 6.59 -12.66 17.46
C GLN A 172 6.59 -13.90 16.54
N LEU A 173 5.52 -14.70 16.58
CA LEU A 173 5.43 -15.92 15.77
C LEU A 173 5.38 -15.61 14.27
N ALA A 174 4.70 -14.53 13.87
CA ALA A 174 4.64 -14.06 12.48
C ALA A 174 6.03 -13.64 11.98
N GLU A 175 6.72 -12.77 12.72
CA GLU A 175 8.09 -12.31 12.40
C GLU A 175 9.04 -13.50 12.22
N ILE A 176 9.07 -14.42 13.20
CA ILE A 176 9.92 -15.61 13.17
C ILE A 176 9.60 -16.49 11.96
N THR A 177 8.31 -16.69 11.67
CA THR A 177 7.86 -17.52 10.54
C THR A 177 8.36 -16.96 9.21
N THR A 178 8.27 -15.65 9.02
CA THR A 178 8.74 -14.96 7.81
C THR A 178 10.24 -15.11 7.62
N VAL A 179 11.03 -14.85 8.66
CA VAL A 179 12.49 -14.98 8.61
C VAL A 179 12.90 -16.45 8.40
N LEU A 180 12.19 -17.40 9.02
CA LEU A 180 12.44 -18.82 8.86
C LEU A 180 12.18 -19.30 7.43
N LYS A 181 11.08 -18.88 6.80
CA LYS A 181 10.81 -19.19 5.37
C LYS A 181 11.94 -18.70 4.48
N LYS A 182 12.46 -17.49 4.71
CA LYS A 182 13.61 -16.93 3.99
C LYS A 182 14.85 -17.81 4.18
N ARG A 183 15.16 -18.20 5.42
CA ARG A 183 16.32 -19.06 5.74
C ARG A 183 16.25 -20.46 5.11
N LEU A 184 15.05 -21.04 5.04
CA LEU A 184 14.81 -22.40 4.53
C LEU A 184 14.64 -22.49 3.01
N ARG A 185 14.82 -21.39 2.26
CA ARG A 185 14.75 -21.39 0.79
C ARG A 185 16.05 -21.00 0.10
N THR A 186 17.05 -20.51 0.83
CA THR A 186 18.25 -19.87 0.25
C THR A 186 19.26 -20.86 -0.33
N LYS A 187 19.63 -21.91 0.41
CA LYS A 187 20.76 -22.79 0.08
C LYS A 187 20.33 -24.02 -0.71
N GLN A 188 21.24 -24.56 -1.51
CA GLN A 188 20.99 -25.77 -2.27
C GLN A 188 20.80 -26.96 -1.31
N GLY A 189 19.69 -27.69 -1.49
CA GLY A 189 19.29 -28.77 -0.58
C GLY A 189 18.32 -28.34 0.53
N ASP A 190 18.04 -27.04 0.66
CA ASP A 190 17.07 -26.55 1.65
C ASP A 190 15.64 -27.03 1.35
N PRO A 191 14.83 -27.28 2.39
CA PRO A 191 13.53 -27.93 2.23
C PRO A 191 12.46 -27.09 1.51
N LEU A 192 12.59 -25.76 1.54
CA LEU A 192 11.68 -24.86 0.82
C LEU A 192 12.31 -24.30 -0.46
N ARG A 193 13.52 -24.71 -0.83
CA ARG A 193 14.13 -24.25 -2.09
C ARG A 193 13.23 -24.64 -3.26
N VAL A 194 12.92 -23.68 -4.11
CA VAL A 194 12.12 -23.89 -5.32
C VAL A 194 13.02 -23.59 -6.52
N SER A 195 13.24 -24.61 -7.36
CA SER A 195 14.04 -24.46 -8.58
C SER A 195 13.21 -23.93 -9.75
N ASP A 196 13.86 -23.42 -10.80
CA ASP A 196 13.16 -23.00 -12.02
C ASP A 196 12.40 -24.16 -12.68
N ALA A 197 12.90 -25.39 -12.53
CA ALA A 197 12.19 -26.59 -12.96
C ALA A 197 10.92 -26.83 -12.14
N ASP A 198 10.91 -26.51 -10.84
CA ASP A 198 9.71 -26.57 -10.00
C ASP A 198 8.69 -25.53 -10.44
N VAL A 199 9.16 -24.31 -10.72
CA VAL A 199 8.33 -23.21 -11.23
C VAL A 199 7.67 -23.58 -12.56
N ARG A 200 8.45 -24.08 -13.53
CA ARG A 200 7.90 -24.53 -14.83
C ARG A 200 6.88 -25.65 -14.66
N ARG A 201 7.14 -26.63 -13.80
CA ARG A 201 6.14 -27.69 -13.52
C ARG A 201 4.85 -27.15 -12.93
N ALA A 202 4.93 -26.19 -12.01
CA ALA A 202 3.75 -25.57 -11.42
C ALA A 202 2.98 -24.70 -12.43
N PHE A 203 3.69 -23.98 -13.30
CA PHE A 203 3.10 -23.29 -14.45
C PHE A 203 2.30 -24.26 -15.34
N HIS A 204 2.91 -25.38 -15.76
CA HIS A 204 2.22 -26.35 -16.63
C HIS A 204 1.07 -27.11 -15.95
N ALA A 205 1.09 -27.21 -14.61
CA ALA A 205 0.02 -27.86 -13.87
C ALA A 205 -1.26 -27.01 -13.83
N ASP A 206 -1.14 -25.69 -13.90
CA ASP A 206 -2.26 -24.75 -13.93
C ASP A 206 -1.91 -23.51 -14.77
N PRO A 207 -1.82 -23.65 -16.09
CA PRO A 207 -1.38 -22.57 -16.95
C PRO A 207 -2.37 -21.39 -16.93
N GLU A 208 -3.66 -21.62 -16.68
CA GLU A 208 -4.66 -20.56 -16.64
C GLU A 208 -4.44 -19.60 -15.46
N ALA A 209 -4.00 -20.10 -14.30
CA ALA A 209 -3.65 -19.27 -13.14
C ALA A 209 -2.39 -18.41 -13.35
N TRP A 210 -1.53 -18.76 -14.32
CA TRP A 210 -0.20 -18.16 -14.48
C TRP A 210 0.05 -17.64 -15.90
N SER A 211 -0.98 -17.31 -16.66
CA SER A 211 -0.81 -16.88 -18.04
C SER A 211 -1.66 -15.68 -18.45
N ALA A 212 -2.45 -15.08 -17.55
CA ALA A 212 -3.39 -14.02 -17.90
C ALA A 212 -2.72 -12.88 -18.70
N ASN A 213 -1.58 -12.38 -18.22
CA ASN A 213 -0.82 -11.29 -18.85
C ASN A 213 0.02 -11.73 -20.06
N ALA A 214 0.04 -13.03 -20.38
CA ALA A 214 0.77 -13.62 -21.50
C ALA A 214 -0.16 -14.38 -22.46
N THR A 215 -1.47 -14.19 -22.33
CA THR A 215 -2.48 -14.86 -23.15
C THR A 215 -3.00 -13.92 -24.22
N SER A 216 -2.92 -14.37 -25.47
CA SER A 216 -3.53 -13.71 -26.62
C SER A 216 -4.87 -14.37 -26.97
N TYR A 217 -5.92 -13.57 -27.07
CA TYR A 217 -7.27 -13.98 -27.46
C TYR A 217 -7.58 -13.42 -28.84
N ARG A 218 -8.13 -14.25 -29.74
CA ARG A 218 -8.82 -13.76 -30.95
C ARG A 218 -10.30 -13.96 -30.74
N TYR A 219 -11.12 -12.97 -31.08
CA TYR A 219 -12.56 -13.01 -30.83
C TYR A 219 -13.36 -12.36 -31.94
N THR A 220 -14.66 -12.62 -31.94
CA THR A 220 -15.66 -11.90 -32.70
C THR A 220 -16.62 -11.23 -31.73
N ARG A 221 -16.92 -9.95 -31.95
CA ARG A 221 -17.84 -9.15 -31.14
C ARG A 221 -19.07 -8.81 -31.96
N LEU A 222 -20.25 -9.09 -31.43
CA LEU A 222 -21.54 -8.71 -32.00
C LEU A 222 -22.21 -7.70 -31.07
N LEU A 223 -22.37 -6.48 -31.57
CA LEU A 223 -23.14 -5.42 -30.92
C LEU A 223 -24.53 -5.38 -31.52
N VAL A 224 -25.57 -5.49 -30.68
CA VAL A 224 -26.97 -5.51 -31.11
C VAL A 224 -27.71 -4.33 -30.47
N PRO A 225 -28.16 -3.33 -31.25
CA PRO A 225 -28.94 -2.23 -30.71
C PRO A 225 -30.25 -2.70 -30.06
N VAL A 226 -30.58 -2.16 -28.90
CA VAL A 226 -31.85 -2.39 -28.21
C VAL A 226 -32.70 -1.13 -28.33
N PRO A 227 -33.87 -1.17 -29.00
CA PRO A 227 -34.74 0.01 -29.12
C PRO A 227 -35.17 0.55 -27.75
N LYS A 228 -35.14 1.87 -27.59
CA LYS A 228 -35.59 2.57 -26.39
C LYS A 228 -37.04 2.19 -26.06
N GLY A 229 -37.27 1.59 -24.89
CA GLY A 229 -38.59 1.07 -24.45
C GLY A 229 -38.88 -0.40 -24.79
N ALA A 230 -37.88 -1.18 -25.23
CA ALA A 230 -38.04 -2.62 -25.45
C ALA A 230 -38.47 -3.37 -24.16
N SER A 231 -39.47 -4.25 -24.28
CA SER A 231 -39.94 -5.05 -23.14
C SER A 231 -38.87 -6.05 -22.67
N ALA A 232 -38.83 -6.33 -21.36
CA ALA A 232 -37.94 -7.34 -20.78
C ALA A 232 -38.05 -8.72 -21.47
N LYS A 233 -39.24 -9.08 -21.97
CA LYS A 233 -39.49 -10.31 -22.71
C LYS A 233 -38.83 -10.32 -24.09
N ALA A 234 -38.85 -9.19 -24.81
CA ALA A 234 -38.19 -9.04 -26.10
C ALA A 234 -36.67 -9.09 -25.96
N THR A 235 -36.12 -8.39 -24.97
CA THR A 235 -34.68 -8.44 -24.66
C THR A 235 -34.26 -9.85 -24.25
N ALA A 236 -35.03 -10.54 -23.40
CA ALA A 236 -34.73 -11.93 -23.01
C ALA A 236 -34.81 -12.93 -24.19
N HIS A 237 -35.71 -12.70 -25.15
CA HIS A 237 -35.79 -13.50 -26.37
C HIS A 237 -34.54 -13.30 -27.23
N LEU A 238 -34.14 -12.04 -27.45
CA LEU A 238 -32.93 -11.69 -28.20
C LEU A 238 -31.67 -12.29 -27.56
N LYS A 239 -31.54 -12.21 -26.23
CA LYS A 239 -30.43 -12.85 -25.49
C LYS A 239 -30.36 -14.36 -25.76
N ARG A 240 -31.51 -15.05 -25.72
CA ARG A 240 -31.56 -16.49 -26.00
C ARG A 240 -31.25 -16.82 -27.45
N GLU A 241 -31.76 -16.04 -28.40
CA GLU A 241 -31.56 -16.25 -29.83
C GLU A 241 -30.07 -16.16 -30.22
N VAL A 242 -29.37 -15.13 -29.73
CA VAL A 242 -27.93 -14.97 -30.00
C VAL A 242 -27.10 -16.03 -29.28
N THR A 243 -27.40 -16.31 -28.00
CA THR A 243 -26.63 -17.31 -27.22
C THR A 243 -26.86 -18.75 -27.70
N ALA A 244 -28.00 -19.04 -28.33
CA ALA A 244 -28.30 -20.35 -28.92
C ALA A 244 -27.77 -20.52 -30.35
N SER A 245 -27.25 -19.44 -30.97
CA SER A 245 -26.59 -19.53 -32.28
C SER A 245 -25.25 -20.28 -32.16
N GLY A 246 -24.85 -20.99 -33.22
CA GLY A 246 -23.56 -21.68 -33.23
C GLY A 246 -22.40 -20.69 -33.31
N HIS A 247 -22.54 -19.66 -34.14
CA HIS A 247 -21.56 -18.60 -34.32
C HIS A 247 -22.24 -17.22 -34.46
N LEU A 248 -21.61 -16.17 -33.95
CA LEU A 248 -22.16 -14.81 -34.01
C LEU A 248 -22.37 -14.32 -35.45
N ALA A 249 -21.55 -14.80 -36.39
CA ALA A 249 -21.67 -14.49 -37.81
C ALA A 249 -23.00 -14.97 -38.44
N GLU A 250 -23.58 -16.06 -37.92
CA GLU A 250 -24.81 -16.67 -38.45
C GLU A 250 -26.09 -15.90 -38.06
N VAL A 251 -26.01 -15.12 -36.98
CA VAL A 251 -27.13 -14.34 -36.43
C VAL A 251 -26.98 -12.85 -36.73
N ALA A 252 -25.76 -12.33 -36.92
CA ALA A 252 -25.50 -10.92 -37.20
C ALA A 252 -26.32 -10.37 -38.38
N GLY A 253 -26.36 -11.10 -39.50
CA GLY A 253 -27.10 -10.68 -40.70
C GLY A 253 -28.63 -10.73 -40.56
N LYS A 254 -29.14 -11.34 -39.48
CA LYS A 254 -30.59 -11.46 -39.19
C LYS A 254 -31.08 -10.38 -38.23
N LEU A 255 -30.17 -9.73 -37.51
CA LEU A 255 -30.49 -8.74 -36.48
C LEU A 255 -30.33 -7.33 -37.03
N ARG A 256 -31.43 -6.57 -37.02
CA ARG A 256 -31.46 -5.22 -37.60
C ARG A 256 -30.53 -4.28 -36.82
N GLY A 257 -29.56 -3.70 -37.54
CA GLY A 257 -28.60 -2.74 -36.98
C GLY A 257 -27.45 -3.38 -36.19
N ALA A 258 -27.37 -4.71 -36.13
CA ALA A 258 -26.29 -5.38 -35.44
C ALA A 258 -24.96 -5.20 -36.18
N LYS A 259 -23.88 -4.99 -35.42
CA LYS A 259 -22.52 -4.80 -35.95
C LYS A 259 -21.63 -5.94 -35.48
N LEU A 260 -21.15 -6.74 -36.44
CA LEU A 260 -20.18 -7.80 -36.20
C LEU A 260 -18.76 -7.26 -36.48
N THR A 261 -17.86 -7.45 -35.53
CA THR A 261 -16.45 -7.04 -35.63
C THR A 261 -15.55 -8.18 -35.17
N THR A 262 -14.34 -8.28 -35.69
CA THR A 262 -13.31 -9.21 -35.18
C THR A 262 -12.24 -8.43 -34.46
N GLY A 263 -11.72 -8.99 -33.37
CA GLY A 263 -10.64 -8.38 -32.60
C GLY A 263 -9.61 -9.40 -32.17
N ALA A 264 -8.44 -8.90 -31.82
CA ALA A 264 -7.43 -9.64 -31.09
C ALA A 264 -7.05 -8.82 -29.86
N PHE A 265 -6.97 -9.50 -28.73
CA PHE A 265 -6.41 -8.96 -27.50
C PHE A 265 -5.12 -9.73 -27.21
N HIS A 266 -4.04 -9.00 -26.95
CA HIS A 266 -2.77 -9.58 -26.54
C HIS A 266 -2.53 -9.18 -25.09
N GLY A 267 -2.45 -10.15 -24.18
CA GLY A 267 -2.02 -9.88 -22.80
C GLY A 267 -0.68 -9.15 -22.83
N ARG A 268 -0.63 -7.96 -22.23
CA ARG A 268 0.58 -7.16 -22.03
C ARG A 268 0.76 -6.92 -20.53
N SER A 269 1.98 -6.59 -20.13
CA SER A 269 2.40 -6.25 -18.77
C SER A 269 2.10 -4.80 -18.35
N ALA A 270 1.40 -4.02 -19.18
CA ALA A 270 0.95 -2.66 -18.85
C ALA A 270 -0.54 -2.70 -18.50
N GLY A 271 -0.93 -1.98 -17.44
CA GLY A 271 -2.27 -2.02 -16.86
C GLY A 271 -3.39 -1.96 -17.91
N PRO A 272 -4.25 -2.99 -18.02
CA PRO A 272 -5.34 -2.99 -18.99
C PRO A 272 -6.37 -1.91 -18.62
N SER A 273 -6.89 -1.19 -19.63
CA SER A 273 -8.02 -0.27 -19.43
C SER A 273 -9.21 -1.01 -18.80
N ALA A 274 -10.15 -0.31 -18.16
CA ALA A 274 -11.36 -0.94 -17.61
C ALA A 274 -12.12 -1.77 -18.67
N TYR A 275 -12.09 -1.33 -19.93
CA TYR A 275 -12.64 -2.07 -21.07
C TYR A 275 -11.88 -3.38 -21.35
N ASP A 276 -10.55 -3.34 -21.34
CA ASP A 276 -9.71 -4.52 -21.54
C ASP A 276 -9.87 -5.53 -20.39
N GLN A 277 -10.04 -5.06 -19.16
CA GLN A 277 -10.31 -5.91 -18.00
C GLN A 277 -11.66 -6.63 -18.13
N GLU A 278 -12.71 -5.92 -18.53
CA GLU A 278 -14.03 -6.52 -18.79
C GLU A 278 -13.96 -7.51 -19.95
N LEU A 279 -13.26 -7.16 -21.04
CA LEU A 279 -13.06 -8.00 -22.21
C LEU A 279 -12.31 -9.29 -21.87
N VAL A 280 -11.18 -9.21 -21.17
CA VAL A 280 -10.41 -10.37 -20.72
C VAL A 280 -11.20 -11.19 -19.71
N GLY A 281 -11.94 -10.55 -18.81
CA GLY A 281 -12.82 -11.22 -17.85
C GLY A 281 -13.90 -12.06 -18.53
N VAL A 282 -14.40 -11.62 -19.69
CA VAL A 282 -15.35 -12.37 -20.52
C VAL A 282 -14.64 -13.44 -21.35
N LEU A 283 -13.59 -13.09 -22.10
CA LEU A 283 -12.90 -14.00 -23.02
C LEU A 283 -12.15 -15.12 -22.29
N GLY A 284 -11.56 -14.83 -21.13
CA GLY A 284 -10.82 -15.78 -20.29
C GLY A 284 -11.69 -16.94 -19.80
N ARG A 285 -13.01 -16.74 -19.68
CA ARG A 285 -13.98 -17.74 -19.23
C ARG A 285 -14.59 -18.55 -20.38
N LEU A 286 -14.31 -18.20 -21.62
CA LEU A 286 -14.85 -18.88 -22.80
C LEU A 286 -13.90 -19.95 -23.31
N ALA A 287 -14.46 -21.09 -23.71
CA ALA A 287 -13.74 -22.02 -24.57
C ALA A 287 -13.79 -21.50 -26.03
N PRO A 288 -12.74 -21.75 -26.84
CA PRO A 288 -12.78 -21.43 -28.27
C PRO A 288 -14.03 -22.01 -28.95
N GLY A 289 -14.71 -21.20 -29.76
CA GLY A 289 -15.99 -21.49 -30.42
C GLY A 289 -17.24 -21.22 -29.56
N ARG A 290 -17.12 -20.71 -28.33
CA ARG A 290 -18.26 -20.40 -27.46
C ARG A 290 -18.60 -18.90 -27.47
N ILE A 291 -19.89 -18.62 -27.33
CA ILE A 291 -20.47 -17.28 -27.23
C ILE A 291 -20.68 -16.90 -25.75
N SER A 292 -20.36 -15.66 -25.40
CA SER A 292 -20.52 -15.08 -24.07
C SER A 292 -21.98 -14.86 -23.68
N ALA A 293 -22.21 -14.72 -22.37
CA ALA A 293 -23.37 -13.97 -21.92
C ALA A 293 -23.29 -12.51 -22.43
N PRO A 294 -24.43 -11.86 -22.70
CA PRO A 294 -24.45 -10.49 -23.19
C PRO A 294 -24.01 -9.50 -22.12
N ILE A 295 -23.11 -8.61 -22.48
CA ILE A 295 -22.82 -7.37 -21.76
C ILE A 295 -23.94 -6.38 -22.09
N VAL A 296 -24.54 -5.77 -21.06
CA VAL A 296 -25.70 -4.88 -21.20
C VAL A 296 -25.23 -3.43 -21.15
N GLY A 297 -25.35 -2.72 -22.27
CA GLY A 297 -25.18 -1.27 -22.36
C GLY A 297 -26.51 -0.52 -22.23
N ALA A 298 -26.45 0.82 -22.20
CA ALA A 298 -27.63 1.67 -22.04
C ALA A 298 -28.68 1.47 -23.16
N ASP A 299 -28.24 1.30 -24.41
CA ASP A 299 -29.10 1.12 -25.58
C ASP A 299 -28.67 -0.08 -26.47
N GLU A 300 -27.86 -1.01 -25.95
CA GLU A 300 -27.31 -2.12 -26.74
C GLU A 300 -26.94 -3.37 -25.91
N LEU A 301 -26.83 -4.51 -26.58
CA LEU A 301 -26.28 -5.75 -26.04
C LEU A 301 -25.02 -6.15 -26.83
N THR A 302 -23.95 -6.47 -26.11
CA THR A 302 -22.69 -6.90 -26.71
C THR A 302 -22.39 -8.36 -26.37
N PHE A 303 -22.10 -9.16 -27.39
CA PHE A 303 -21.73 -10.58 -27.26
C PHE A 303 -20.33 -10.81 -27.82
N TYR A 304 -19.59 -11.73 -27.24
CA TYR A 304 -18.28 -12.15 -27.70
C TYR A 304 -18.27 -13.63 -28.03
N GLU A 305 -17.67 -13.99 -29.15
CA GLU A 305 -17.34 -15.38 -29.50
C GLU A 305 -15.82 -15.51 -29.49
N LEU A 306 -15.29 -16.38 -28.65
CA LEU A 306 -13.86 -16.63 -28.63
C LEU A 306 -13.47 -17.48 -29.83
N ARG A 307 -12.53 -17.02 -30.66
CA ARG A 307 -12.01 -17.76 -31.82
C ARG A 307 -10.82 -18.63 -31.46
N SER A 308 -9.85 -18.06 -30.76
CA SER A 308 -8.67 -18.81 -30.30
C SER A 308 -8.05 -18.15 -29.08
N ARG A 309 -7.31 -18.96 -28.31
CA ARG A 309 -6.55 -18.54 -27.13
C ARG A 309 -5.15 -19.15 -27.23
N THR A 310 -4.12 -18.32 -27.13
CA THR A 310 -2.71 -18.75 -27.22
C THR A 310 -1.93 -18.17 -26.05
N VAL A 311 -1.18 -18.99 -25.34
CA VAL A 311 -0.32 -18.56 -24.23
C VAL A 311 1.11 -18.47 -24.72
N ASP A 312 1.77 -17.33 -24.52
CA ASP A 312 3.22 -17.22 -24.62
C ASP A 312 3.83 -17.68 -23.30
N GLU A 313 4.25 -18.95 -23.23
CA GLU A 313 4.86 -19.51 -22.03
C GLU A 313 6.13 -18.76 -21.59
N LYS A 314 6.92 -18.24 -22.53
CA LYS A 314 8.17 -17.55 -22.19
C LYS A 314 7.86 -16.21 -21.52
N ALA A 315 6.90 -15.47 -22.06
CA ALA A 315 6.39 -14.25 -21.43
C ALA A 315 5.72 -14.56 -20.09
N ALA A 316 4.88 -15.60 -20.03
CA ALA A 316 4.20 -16.02 -18.81
C ALA A 316 5.18 -16.38 -17.69
N LEU A 317 6.23 -17.15 -17.99
CA LEU A 317 7.24 -17.48 -16.99
C LEU A 317 8.09 -16.26 -16.62
N LYS A 318 8.32 -15.30 -17.52
CA LYS A 318 8.98 -14.04 -17.14
C LYS A 318 8.16 -13.30 -16.07
N THR A 319 6.86 -13.19 -16.29
CA THR A 319 5.89 -12.53 -15.40
C THR A 319 5.66 -13.27 -14.07
N TYR A 320 5.33 -14.56 -14.13
CA TYR A 320 4.75 -15.29 -13.00
C TYR A 320 5.75 -16.17 -12.25
N SER A 321 7.00 -16.34 -12.72
CA SER A 321 7.93 -17.29 -12.10
C SER A 321 8.14 -17.05 -10.60
N GLN A 322 8.23 -15.80 -10.19
CA GLN A 322 8.43 -15.45 -8.79
C GLN A 322 7.15 -15.62 -7.96
N ARG A 323 5.97 -15.27 -8.48
CA ARG A 323 4.66 -15.59 -7.86
C ARG A 323 4.50 -17.09 -7.64
N ILE A 324 4.77 -17.87 -8.68
CA ILE A 324 4.76 -19.33 -8.61
C ILE A 324 5.77 -19.82 -7.57
N ARG A 325 6.97 -19.24 -7.55
CA ARG A 325 8.02 -19.59 -6.60
C ARG A 325 7.58 -19.34 -5.16
N GLN A 326 7.00 -18.18 -4.88
CA GLN A 326 6.46 -17.82 -3.57
C GLN A 326 5.31 -18.75 -3.17
N SER A 327 4.31 -18.95 -4.06
CA SER A 327 3.22 -19.92 -3.86
C SER A 327 3.73 -21.34 -3.58
N LEU A 328 4.82 -21.77 -4.23
CA LEU A 328 5.45 -23.05 -3.98
C LEU A 328 6.22 -23.08 -2.65
N VAL A 329 6.90 -22.00 -2.26
CA VAL A 329 7.53 -21.86 -0.94
C VAL A 329 6.47 -21.98 0.14
N ASP A 330 5.35 -21.28 0.01
CA ASP A 330 4.26 -21.31 0.99
C ASP A 330 3.60 -22.69 1.06
N ARG A 331 3.33 -23.33 -0.07
CA ARG A 331 2.84 -24.73 -0.09
C ARG A 331 3.84 -25.72 0.50
N LYS A 332 5.13 -25.57 0.18
CA LYS A 332 6.20 -26.39 0.76
C LYS A 332 6.26 -26.16 2.27
N PHE A 333 6.14 -24.92 2.75
CA PHE A 333 6.18 -24.57 4.17
C PHE A 333 4.98 -25.15 4.91
N ALA A 334 3.77 -24.95 4.39
CA ALA A 334 2.52 -25.50 4.90
C ALA A 334 2.53 -27.04 4.99
N THR A 335 3.36 -27.71 4.18
CA THR A 335 3.57 -29.16 4.26
C THR A 335 4.76 -29.54 5.16
N PHE A 336 5.81 -28.72 5.16
CA PHE A 336 7.06 -28.97 5.85
C PHE A 336 6.89 -28.87 7.35
N VAL A 337 6.24 -27.80 7.84
CA VAL A 337 6.01 -27.59 9.27
C VAL A 337 5.23 -28.75 9.88
N PRO A 338 4.05 -29.19 9.35
CA PRO A 338 3.36 -30.37 9.88
C PRO A 338 4.18 -31.67 9.85
N ARG A 339 5.10 -31.84 8.88
CA ARG A 339 6.01 -32.99 8.86
C ARG A 339 7.08 -32.90 9.95
N GLN A 340 7.60 -31.72 10.22
CA GLN A 340 8.52 -31.50 11.34
C GLN A 340 7.80 -31.68 12.67
N VAL A 341 6.59 -31.14 12.82
CA VAL A 341 5.69 -31.36 13.98
C VAL A 341 5.47 -32.85 14.25
N LYS A 342 5.18 -33.64 13.21
CA LYS A 342 5.04 -35.11 13.33
C LYS A 342 6.34 -35.82 13.72
N ARG A 343 7.51 -35.29 13.32
CA ARG A 343 8.83 -35.86 13.65
C ARG A 343 9.30 -35.49 15.04
N ALA A 344 9.07 -34.25 15.45
CA ALA A 344 9.38 -33.71 16.78
C ALA A 344 8.71 -34.55 17.89
N GLY A 345 7.52 -35.08 17.61
CA GLY A 345 6.74 -35.89 18.55
C GLY A 345 6.20 -35.06 19.71
N LEU A 346 4.95 -35.30 20.10
CA LEU A 346 4.40 -34.76 21.34
C LEU A 346 4.44 -35.87 22.39
N HIS A 347 5.27 -35.70 23.40
CA HIS A 347 5.31 -36.60 24.55
C HIS A 347 4.51 -36.00 25.69
N VAL A 348 3.31 -36.54 25.89
CA VAL A 348 2.35 -36.07 26.90
C VAL A 348 2.60 -36.81 28.21
N ASP A 349 2.81 -36.08 29.30
CA ASP A 349 2.85 -36.67 30.65
C ASP A 349 1.42 -36.74 31.19
N THR A 350 0.80 -37.92 31.04
CA THR A 350 -0.58 -38.16 31.43
C THR A 350 -0.79 -38.06 32.95
N ALA A 351 0.23 -38.31 33.76
CA ALA A 351 0.15 -38.17 35.22
C ALA A 351 0.21 -36.69 35.63
N ALA A 352 1.08 -35.91 35.01
CA ALA A 352 1.16 -34.46 35.22
C ALA A 352 -0.13 -33.75 34.76
N ILE A 353 -0.69 -34.14 33.61
CA ILE A 353 -1.96 -33.61 33.10
C ILE A 353 -3.14 -33.99 34.00
N ALA A 354 -3.19 -35.22 34.50
CA ALA A 354 -4.22 -35.62 35.48
C ALA A 354 -4.11 -34.85 36.80
N GLY A 355 -2.93 -34.32 37.13
CA GLY A 355 -2.69 -33.42 38.27
C GLY A 355 -3.12 -31.97 38.03
N ILE A 356 -3.43 -31.57 36.79
CA ILE A 356 -4.05 -30.28 36.50
C ILE A 356 -5.55 -30.42 36.83
N ASP A 357 -5.96 -29.84 37.96
CA ASP A 357 -7.37 -29.84 38.33
C ASP A 357 -8.22 -29.24 37.18
N ARG A 358 -9.34 -29.90 36.86
CA ARG A 358 -10.33 -29.44 35.89
C ARG A 358 -10.78 -28.01 36.20
N SER A 359 -10.82 -27.63 37.48
CA SER A 359 -11.11 -26.25 37.90
C SER A 359 -10.10 -25.24 37.35
N ALA A 360 -8.81 -25.59 37.27
CA ALA A 360 -7.76 -24.73 36.73
C ALA A 360 -7.82 -24.64 35.19
N MET A 361 -8.20 -25.72 34.51
CA MET A 361 -8.45 -25.72 33.07
C MET A 361 -9.67 -24.88 32.70
N THR A 362 -10.78 -25.07 33.41
CA THR A 362 -11.99 -24.24 33.25
C THR A 362 -11.69 -22.77 33.56
N ALA A 363 -10.95 -22.49 34.64
CA ALA A 363 -10.55 -21.12 34.98
C ALA A 363 -9.60 -20.49 33.96
N ALA A 364 -8.77 -21.26 33.24
CA ALA A 364 -7.98 -20.76 32.13
C ALA A 364 -8.86 -20.53 30.90
N ALA A 365 -9.78 -21.45 30.59
CA ALA A 365 -10.72 -21.31 29.49
C ALA A 365 -11.68 -20.12 29.66
N ASP A 366 -12.00 -19.76 30.91
CA ASP A 366 -12.80 -18.59 31.28
C ASP A 366 -11.96 -17.29 31.35
N ARG A 367 -10.63 -17.39 31.31
CA ARG A 367 -9.72 -16.25 31.26
C ARG A 367 -9.21 -16.10 29.83
N ALA A 368 -9.63 -15.07 29.11
CA ALA A 368 -8.74 -14.52 28.08
C ALA A 368 -7.46 -14.01 28.78
N ASP A 369 -6.26 -14.21 28.21
CA ASP A 369 -5.04 -13.63 28.81
C ASP A 369 -5.07 -12.11 28.62
N THR A 370 -5.26 -11.45 29.74
CA THR A 370 -5.57 -10.02 29.87
C THR A 370 -4.58 -9.33 30.81
N SER A 371 -3.41 -9.96 31.01
CA SER A 371 -2.39 -9.48 31.95
C SER A 371 -1.54 -8.29 31.44
N GLY A 372 -2.00 -7.64 30.37
CA GLY A 372 -1.68 -6.24 30.10
C GLY A 372 -2.09 -5.40 31.31
N GLY A 373 -1.11 -4.85 32.03
CA GLY A 373 -1.26 -4.23 33.35
C GLY A 373 -2.49 -3.33 33.44
N GLN A 374 -3.20 -3.40 34.58
CA GLN A 374 -4.51 -2.79 34.85
C GLN A 374 -4.90 -1.66 33.85
N LYS A 375 -5.45 -2.03 32.70
CA LYS A 375 -6.22 -1.10 31.86
C LYS A 375 -7.46 -0.76 32.67
N ASN A 376 -7.45 0.31 33.47
CA ASN A 376 -8.68 0.70 34.12
C ASN A 376 -9.63 1.17 33.02
N TRP A 377 -10.65 0.37 32.71
CA TRP A 377 -11.60 0.70 31.67
C TRP A 377 -12.21 2.09 31.94
N PRO A 378 -12.44 2.92 30.91
CA PRO A 378 -13.05 4.23 31.11
C PRO A 378 -14.35 4.18 31.93
N GLY A 379 -15.17 3.13 31.74
CA GLY A 379 -16.40 2.91 32.49
C GLY A 379 -16.23 2.60 33.98
N ASN A 380 -15.02 2.29 34.44
CA ASN A 380 -14.72 2.10 35.87
C ASN A 380 -14.42 3.42 36.60
N SER A 381 -14.30 4.52 35.85
CA SER A 381 -14.05 5.86 36.39
C SER A 381 -15.26 6.77 36.18
N PRO A 382 -15.45 7.80 37.05
CA PRO A 382 -16.55 8.75 36.87
C PRO A 382 -16.52 9.43 35.50
N ASN A 383 -17.69 9.60 34.91
CA ASN A 383 -17.86 10.32 33.65
C ASN A 383 -17.53 11.81 33.82
N ARG A 384 -16.49 12.30 33.12
CA ARG A 384 -16.03 13.70 33.21
C ARG A 384 -16.65 14.62 32.15
N THR A 385 -17.36 14.10 31.16
CA THR A 385 -18.01 14.88 30.09
C THR A 385 -19.44 15.33 30.47
N GLY A 386 -19.90 14.94 31.66
CA GLY A 386 -21.17 15.39 32.25
C GLY A 386 -22.41 14.81 31.56
N GLY A 387 -22.31 13.64 30.93
CA GLY A 387 -23.46 12.87 30.46
C GLY A 387 -23.77 11.65 31.34
N THR A 388 -24.62 10.77 30.81
CA THR A 388 -25.11 9.56 31.50
C THR A 388 -24.33 8.33 31.03
N ASP A 389 -23.98 7.46 31.98
CA ASP A 389 -23.40 6.16 31.68
C ASP A 389 -24.49 5.12 31.48
N TYR A 390 -24.45 4.42 30.35
CA TYR A 390 -25.30 3.30 30.02
C TYR A 390 -24.46 2.04 29.92
N PHE A 391 -24.86 0.99 30.64
CA PHE A 391 -24.11 -0.25 30.80
C PHE A 391 -24.81 -1.38 30.05
N VAL A 392 -24.04 -2.20 29.35
CA VAL A 392 -24.52 -3.38 28.61
C VAL A 392 -23.72 -4.61 29.03
N ASP A 393 -24.42 -5.67 29.43
CA ASP A 393 -23.90 -6.92 29.99
C ASP A 393 -24.64 -8.10 29.33
N ALA A 394 -23.98 -8.79 28.39
CA ALA A 394 -24.62 -9.85 27.59
C ALA A 394 -25.14 -11.01 28.46
N THR A 395 -24.45 -11.34 29.55
CA THR A 395 -24.80 -12.46 30.42
C THR A 395 -25.81 -12.09 31.51
N HIS A 396 -25.59 -10.97 32.23
CA HIS A 396 -26.35 -10.64 33.44
C HIS A 396 -27.31 -9.44 33.28
N GLY A 397 -27.28 -8.77 32.13
CA GLY A 397 -28.17 -7.64 31.84
C GLY A 397 -29.64 -8.02 31.67
N SER A 398 -30.50 -7.01 31.65
CA SER A 398 -31.94 -7.14 31.33
C SER A 398 -32.40 -5.93 30.51
N ASP A 399 -33.03 -6.18 29.37
CA ASP A 399 -33.51 -5.11 28.46
C ASP A 399 -34.70 -4.31 29.01
N SER A 400 -35.33 -4.79 30.09
CA SER A 400 -36.32 -4.03 30.87
C SER A 400 -35.70 -3.14 31.95
N ALA A 401 -34.39 -3.20 32.17
CA ALA A 401 -33.69 -2.41 33.17
C ALA A 401 -33.41 -0.98 32.68
N ALA A 402 -33.08 -0.09 33.61
CA ALA A 402 -32.80 1.31 33.28
C ALA A 402 -31.52 1.52 32.46
N GLY A 403 -30.57 0.58 32.49
CA GLY A 403 -29.27 0.70 31.82
C GLY A 403 -28.26 1.58 32.54
N THR A 404 -28.64 2.35 33.56
CA THR A 404 -27.80 3.46 34.11
C THR A 404 -26.89 3.07 35.29
N SER A 405 -26.69 1.78 35.53
CA SER A 405 -25.71 1.27 36.49
C SER A 405 -25.26 -0.15 36.10
N PRO A 406 -24.07 -0.60 36.53
CA PRO A 406 -23.62 -1.97 36.26
C PRO A 406 -24.60 -3.06 36.72
N LYS A 407 -25.37 -2.82 37.80
CA LYS A 407 -26.35 -3.77 38.35
C LYS A 407 -27.68 -3.79 37.58
N THR A 408 -27.91 -2.77 36.75
CA THR A 408 -29.14 -2.58 35.97
C THR A 408 -28.80 -2.43 34.49
N ALA A 409 -27.74 -3.08 34.04
CA ALA A 409 -27.28 -3.05 32.66
C ALA A 409 -28.33 -3.65 31.71
N TRP A 410 -28.36 -3.17 30.47
CA TRP A 410 -29.09 -3.82 29.39
C TRP A 410 -28.40 -5.11 28.97
N ARG A 411 -29.13 -6.02 28.32
CA ARG A 411 -28.57 -7.27 27.83
C ARG A 411 -28.10 -7.14 26.39
N SER A 412 -28.97 -6.62 25.53
CA SER A 412 -28.76 -6.56 24.08
C SER A 412 -28.30 -5.19 23.59
N LEU A 413 -27.56 -5.18 22.48
CA LEU A 413 -27.24 -3.98 21.72
C LEU A 413 -28.48 -3.39 21.06
N ALA A 414 -29.50 -4.21 20.76
CA ALA A 414 -30.80 -3.74 20.25
C ALA A 414 -31.45 -2.67 21.16
N THR A 415 -31.36 -2.83 22.48
CA THR A 415 -31.86 -1.83 23.45
C THR A 415 -31.06 -0.54 23.39
N ALA A 416 -29.74 -0.63 23.24
CA ALA A 416 -28.89 0.55 23.03
C ALA A 416 -29.21 1.25 21.69
N ASN A 417 -29.44 0.50 20.61
CA ASN A 417 -29.77 1.03 19.28
C ASN A 417 -31.11 1.76 19.24
N ALA A 418 -32.05 1.40 20.11
CA ALA A 418 -33.34 2.06 20.23
C ALA A 418 -33.28 3.42 20.96
N ARG A 419 -32.11 3.77 21.52
CA ARG A 419 -31.90 5.01 22.29
C ARG A 419 -31.21 6.08 21.46
N THR A 420 -31.70 7.32 21.60
CA THR A 420 -30.98 8.53 21.21
C THR A 420 -30.18 9.05 22.40
N PHE A 421 -28.86 8.96 22.29
CA PHE A 421 -27.88 9.42 23.27
C PHE A 421 -27.66 10.94 23.15
N LYS A 422 -27.23 11.55 24.24
CA LYS A 422 -27.00 13.00 24.38
C LYS A 422 -25.49 13.29 24.50
N PRO A 423 -25.07 14.55 24.26
CA PRO A 423 -23.67 14.94 24.47
C PRO A 423 -23.15 14.58 25.86
N GLY A 424 -22.00 13.91 25.89
CA GLY A 424 -21.32 13.41 27.09
C GLY A 424 -21.76 12.02 27.56
N ASP A 425 -22.75 11.40 26.93
CA ASP A 425 -23.20 10.06 27.32
C ASP A 425 -22.12 9.01 26.99
N ARG A 426 -22.07 7.92 27.78
CA ARG A 426 -21.18 6.78 27.51
C ARG A 426 -21.98 5.50 27.36
N ILE A 427 -21.66 4.72 26.32
CA ILE A 427 -22.14 3.37 26.09
C ILE A 427 -21.00 2.44 26.52
N LEU A 428 -21.20 1.74 27.64
CA LEU A 428 -20.19 0.94 28.31
C LEU A 428 -20.53 -0.53 28.19
N LEU A 429 -19.75 -1.25 27.39
CA LEU A 429 -19.85 -2.69 27.20
C LEU A 429 -19.03 -3.41 28.27
N LYS A 430 -19.59 -4.44 28.90
CA LYS A 430 -18.86 -5.15 29.95
C LYS A 430 -17.72 -5.98 29.36
N ALA A 431 -16.53 -5.81 29.93
CA ALA A 431 -15.32 -6.52 29.57
C ALA A 431 -15.50 -8.04 29.64
N GLY A 432 -14.95 -8.74 28.64
CA GLY A 432 -15.05 -10.19 28.45
C GLY A 432 -16.42 -10.72 28.02
N GLU A 433 -17.44 -9.87 27.89
CA GLU A 433 -18.72 -10.28 27.30
C GLU A 433 -18.66 -10.28 25.77
N GLN A 434 -19.52 -11.10 25.15
CA GLN A 434 -19.64 -11.23 23.71
C GLN A 434 -21.09 -11.05 23.24
N TRP A 435 -21.29 -10.23 22.22
CA TRP A 435 -22.57 -10.10 21.51
C TRP A 435 -22.46 -10.75 20.13
N ASN A 436 -23.17 -11.87 19.94
CA ASN A 436 -23.16 -12.64 18.69
C ASN A 436 -24.37 -12.25 17.84
N ASP A 437 -24.18 -12.16 16.53
CA ASP A 437 -25.21 -11.81 15.54
C ASP A 437 -25.84 -10.43 15.78
N GLU A 438 -25.13 -9.54 16.49
CA GLU A 438 -25.58 -8.20 16.80
C GLU A 438 -24.68 -7.12 16.16
N GLN A 439 -25.27 -5.95 15.95
CA GLN A 439 -24.62 -4.74 15.45
C GLN A 439 -24.94 -3.59 16.42
N LEU A 440 -23.95 -2.73 16.71
CA LEU A 440 -24.13 -1.52 17.51
C LEU A 440 -24.28 -0.30 16.58
N TRP A 441 -25.51 0.22 16.47
CA TRP A 441 -25.85 1.42 15.71
C TRP A 441 -26.61 2.42 16.60
N PRO A 442 -25.92 3.07 17.56
CA PRO A 442 -26.54 4.01 18.50
C PRO A 442 -27.00 5.28 17.78
N LYS A 443 -27.99 5.99 18.33
CA LYS A 443 -28.48 7.26 17.75
C LYS A 443 -27.99 8.47 18.54
N GLY A 444 -27.94 9.63 17.88
CA GLY A 444 -27.57 10.90 18.49
C GLY A 444 -26.12 11.30 18.16
N SER A 445 -25.77 12.53 18.53
CA SER A 445 -24.44 13.12 18.34
C SER A 445 -23.97 13.75 19.64
N GLY A 446 -22.66 13.75 19.84
CA GLY A 446 -22.04 14.52 20.90
C GLY A 446 -22.02 16.02 20.59
N SER A 447 -21.22 16.75 21.35
CA SER A 447 -20.87 18.13 21.03
C SER A 447 -19.43 18.43 21.45
N LYS A 448 -18.87 19.55 21.01
CA LYS A 448 -17.51 19.99 21.39
C LYS A 448 -17.29 19.89 22.91
N GLY A 449 -16.25 19.15 23.31
CA GLY A 449 -15.89 18.91 24.71
C GLY A 449 -16.80 17.94 25.48
N ARG A 450 -17.85 17.40 24.83
CA ARG A 450 -18.80 16.44 25.38
C ARG A 450 -19.15 15.37 24.32
N PRO A 451 -18.16 14.59 23.84
CA PRO A 451 -18.42 13.52 22.88
C PRO A 451 -19.27 12.41 23.50
N ILE A 452 -19.90 11.60 22.65
CA ILE A 452 -20.46 10.31 23.06
C ILE A 452 -19.34 9.28 22.99
N THR A 453 -19.15 8.49 24.05
CA THR A 453 -18.08 7.48 24.10
C THR A 453 -18.65 6.06 24.06
N ILE A 454 -18.12 5.20 23.20
CA ILE A 454 -18.31 3.74 23.24
C ILE A 454 -17.03 3.13 23.82
N SER A 455 -17.15 2.40 24.93
CA SER A 455 -15.99 1.84 25.63
C SER A 455 -16.36 0.64 26.51
N ALA A 456 -15.42 0.21 27.34
CA ALA A 456 -15.56 -0.93 28.24
C ALA A 456 -15.82 -0.52 29.72
N TYR A 457 -16.33 -1.45 30.52
CA TYR A 457 -16.34 -1.42 31.99
C TYR A 457 -16.18 -2.82 32.59
N GLY A 458 -15.94 -2.92 33.90
CA GLY A 458 -15.83 -4.20 34.61
C GLY A 458 -14.38 -4.58 34.93
N ASP A 459 -14.07 -5.88 34.97
CA ASP A 459 -12.71 -6.34 35.27
C ASP A 459 -11.80 -6.14 34.04
N PRO A 460 -10.70 -5.36 34.14
CA PRO A 460 -9.66 -5.27 33.11
C PRO A 460 -9.13 -6.61 32.65
N LYS A 461 -9.13 -7.59 33.56
CA LYS A 461 -8.65 -8.93 33.31
C LYS A 461 -9.65 -9.82 32.57
N ALA A 462 -10.81 -9.30 32.17
CA ALA A 462 -11.75 -10.05 31.36
C ALA A 462 -11.51 -9.87 29.85
N GLY A 463 -10.73 -8.86 29.44
CA GLY A 463 -10.45 -8.57 28.04
C GLY A 463 -11.43 -7.58 27.44
N ARG A 464 -11.21 -7.23 26.17
CA ARG A 464 -12.09 -6.29 25.47
C ARG A 464 -13.50 -6.93 25.33
N PRO A 465 -14.59 -6.15 25.47
CA PRO A 465 -15.90 -6.57 25.02
C PRO A 465 -15.86 -6.86 23.50
N TYR A 466 -16.47 -7.97 23.09
CA TYR A 466 -16.42 -8.46 21.70
C TYR A 466 -17.79 -8.39 21.01
N ILE A 467 -17.86 -7.70 19.87
CA ILE A 467 -19.04 -7.70 18.99
C ILE A 467 -18.72 -8.56 17.76
N ALA A 468 -19.42 -9.70 17.66
CA ALA A 468 -19.33 -10.64 16.55
C ALA A 468 -20.59 -10.50 15.68
N THR A 469 -20.52 -9.69 14.62
CA THR A 469 -21.70 -9.41 13.78
C THR A 469 -22.05 -10.59 12.87
N ASN A 470 -21.09 -11.47 12.60
CA ASN A 470 -21.26 -12.72 11.86
C ASN A 470 -21.94 -12.54 10.49
N GLY A 471 -21.58 -11.48 9.76
CA GLY A 471 -22.15 -11.17 8.45
C GLY A 471 -23.60 -10.67 8.47
N ASN A 472 -24.22 -10.46 9.64
CA ASN A 472 -25.60 -9.98 9.77
C ASN A 472 -25.72 -8.47 9.51
N VAL A 473 -25.35 -8.04 8.31
CA VAL A 473 -25.42 -6.65 7.84
C VAL A 473 -26.22 -6.54 6.53
N PRO A 474 -26.92 -5.42 6.29
CA PRO A 474 -27.66 -5.23 5.05
C PRO A 474 -26.71 -5.02 3.86
N SER A 475 -27.12 -5.48 2.67
CA SER A 475 -26.42 -5.10 1.43
C SER A 475 -26.51 -3.59 1.22
N PRO A 476 -25.40 -2.89 0.91
CA PRO A 476 -25.42 -1.46 0.59
C PRO A 476 -25.92 -1.19 -0.84
N LEU A 477 -26.11 -2.23 -1.66
CA LEU A 477 -26.59 -2.15 -3.04
C LEU A 477 -28.00 -2.74 -3.20
N ARG A 478 -28.75 -2.18 -4.16
CA ARG A 478 -29.97 -2.78 -4.70
C ARG A 478 -29.65 -3.93 -5.65
N ALA A 479 -30.65 -4.72 -6.02
CA ALA A 479 -30.50 -5.86 -6.93
C ALA A 479 -29.96 -5.51 -8.33
N ASP A 480 -30.10 -4.25 -8.76
CA ASP A 480 -29.55 -3.73 -10.02
C ASP A 480 -28.09 -3.22 -9.88
N GLY A 481 -27.49 -3.35 -8.70
CA GLY A 481 -26.13 -2.90 -8.40
C GLY A 481 -26.00 -1.40 -8.12
N THR A 482 -27.11 -0.66 -8.03
CA THR A 482 -27.10 0.75 -7.61
C THR A 482 -27.00 0.88 -6.09
N LYS A 483 -26.38 1.95 -5.60
CA LYS A 483 -26.35 2.30 -4.17
C LYS A 483 -27.78 2.36 -3.62
N ASN A 484 -28.02 1.70 -2.49
CA ASN A 484 -29.29 1.79 -1.78
C ASN A 484 -29.18 2.84 -0.66
N PRO A 485 -29.79 4.04 -0.79
CA PRO A 485 -29.68 5.11 0.21
C PRO A 485 -30.14 4.67 1.61
N ASP A 486 -31.07 3.71 1.71
CA ASP A 486 -31.57 3.25 3.01
C ASP A 486 -30.54 2.44 3.78
N THR A 487 -29.70 1.65 3.09
CA THR A 487 -28.79 0.67 3.68
C THR A 487 -27.31 0.96 3.49
N VAL A 488 -26.94 1.84 2.56
CA VAL A 488 -25.54 2.26 2.38
C VAL A 488 -25.02 2.93 3.66
N GLY A 489 -23.79 2.58 4.05
CA GLY A 489 -23.19 3.05 5.31
C GLY A 489 -23.69 2.33 6.56
N LEU A 490 -24.33 1.15 6.45
CA LEU A 490 -24.81 0.34 7.61
C LEU A 490 -24.11 -1.03 7.74
N THR A 491 -22.89 -1.13 7.24
CA THR A 491 -22.19 -2.41 7.02
C THR A 491 -21.21 -2.81 8.12
N GLY A 492 -21.03 -1.97 9.15
CA GLY A 492 -20.07 -2.20 10.25
C GLY A 492 -20.61 -2.97 11.44
N ALA A 493 -19.74 -3.55 12.27
CA ALA A 493 -20.10 -4.03 13.61
C ALA A 493 -20.51 -2.86 14.54
N ILE A 494 -19.83 -1.72 14.38
CA ILE A 494 -20.27 -0.41 14.90
C ILE A 494 -20.59 0.51 13.72
N VAL A 495 -21.73 1.20 13.79
CA VAL A 495 -22.18 2.11 12.73
C VAL A 495 -22.46 3.51 13.28
N LEU A 496 -21.94 4.53 12.61
CA LEU A 496 -22.27 5.94 12.80
C LEU A 496 -22.66 6.55 11.45
N ARG A 497 -23.93 6.90 11.25
CA ARG A 497 -24.41 7.48 9.98
C ARG A 497 -25.07 8.83 10.22
N ASN A 498 -24.53 9.89 9.65
CA ASN A 498 -24.92 11.29 9.90
C ASN A 498 -24.82 11.65 11.39
N GLN A 499 -23.74 11.21 12.04
CA GLN A 499 -23.45 11.41 13.46
C GLN A 499 -22.05 11.99 13.63
N GLN A 500 -21.82 12.74 14.71
CA GLN A 500 -20.56 13.44 14.98
C GLN A 500 -20.27 13.53 16.48
N TYR A 501 -19.04 13.87 16.83
CA TYR A 501 -18.49 13.90 18.19
C TYR A 501 -18.57 12.55 18.90
N PHE A 502 -17.87 11.56 18.34
CA PHE A 502 -17.78 10.20 18.89
C PHE A 502 -16.36 9.80 19.25
N GLU A 503 -16.23 9.08 20.35
CA GLU A 503 -15.02 8.36 20.73
C GLU A 503 -15.34 6.87 20.85
N ILE A 504 -14.62 6.01 20.13
CA ILE A 504 -14.77 4.55 20.16
C ILE A 504 -13.44 3.96 20.58
N ASN A 505 -13.43 3.18 21.67
CA ASN A 505 -12.20 2.57 22.12
C ASN A 505 -12.40 1.29 22.93
N ASN A 506 -11.33 0.50 23.04
CA ASN A 506 -11.28 -0.69 23.90
C ASN A 506 -12.34 -1.75 23.54
N VAL A 507 -12.60 -1.95 22.25
CA VAL A 507 -13.54 -2.97 21.74
C VAL A 507 -12.85 -3.94 20.79
N GLU A 508 -13.35 -5.15 20.74
CA GLU A 508 -12.97 -6.19 19.79
C GLU A 508 -14.13 -6.43 18.82
N LEU A 509 -13.86 -6.52 17.51
CA LEU A 509 -14.86 -6.55 16.46
C LEU A 509 -14.52 -7.60 15.39
N SER A 510 -15.54 -8.33 14.93
CA SER A 510 -15.42 -9.18 13.74
C SER A 510 -16.70 -9.16 12.92
N ASN A 511 -16.57 -9.47 11.62
CA ASN A 511 -17.71 -9.49 10.70
C ASN A 511 -17.47 -10.51 9.58
N ASP A 512 -17.45 -11.78 9.98
CA ASP A 512 -17.26 -12.96 9.14
C ASP A 512 -18.46 -13.90 9.34
N ASP A 513 -19.14 -14.31 8.28
CA ASP A 513 -20.32 -15.18 8.35
C ASP A 513 -19.97 -16.64 8.63
N ASP A 514 -18.83 -17.11 8.11
CA ASP A 514 -18.30 -18.41 8.47
C ASP A 514 -16.76 -18.41 8.43
N PHE A 515 -16.17 -18.62 9.60
CA PHE A 515 -14.70 -18.67 9.79
C PHE A 515 -14.02 -19.84 9.06
N ALA A 516 -14.75 -20.62 8.28
CA ALA A 516 -14.26 -21.78 7.54
C ALA A 516 -13.98 -21.45 6.06
N THR A 517 -14.70 -20.50 5.47
CA THR A 517 -14.71 -20.24 4.03
C THR A 517 -14.80 -18.76 3.72
N ASN A 518 -13.77 -18.23 3.06
CA ASN A 518 -13.76 -16.82 2.67
C ASN A 518 -14.73 -16.49 1.53
N ILE A 519 -15.38 -15.34 1.63
CA ILE A 519 -16.20 -14.74 0.57
C ILE A 519 -15.30 -14.16 -0.50
N THR A 520 -15.21 -14.86 -1.64
CA THR A 520 -14.46 -14.34 -2.79
C THR A 520 -15.33 -13.57 -3.79
N LYS A 521 -16.66 -13.63 -3.65
CA LYS A 521 -17.63 -13.03 -4.60
C LYS A 521 -18.90 -12.54 -3.90
N GLY A 522 -19.53 -11.48 -4.41
CA GLY A 522 -20.81 -10.99 -3.92
C GLY A 522 -20.86 -9.47 -3.81
N SER A 523 -21.95 -8.95 -3.26
CA SER A 523 -22.19 -7.51 -3.07
C SER A 523 -22.31 -7.11 -1.59
N TYR A 524 -22.16 -8.07 -0.67
CA TYR A 524 -22.20 -7.80 0.76
C TYR A 524 -20.81 -7.38 1.20
N VAL A 525 -20.65 -6.09 1.48
CA VAL A 525 -19.44 -5.56 2.11
C VAL A 525 -19.66 -5.49 3.62
N ARG A 526 -18.58 -5.60 4.39
CA ARG A 526 -18.63 -5.76 5.84
C ARG A 526 -17.58 -4.88 6.46
N ASP A 527 -17.91 -4.11 7.49
CA ASP A 527 -16.94 -3.25 8.17
C ASP A 527 -16.76 -3.69 9.62
N GLY A 528 -15.64 -3.29 10.23
CA GLY A 528 -15.52 -3.25 11.68
C GLY A 528 -16.29 -2.04 12.23
N ILE A 529 -15.84 -0.84 11.84
CA ILE A 529 -16.47 0.44 12.18
C ILE A 529 -16.76 1.19 10.87
N MET A 530 -18.04 1.45 10.61
CA MET A 530 -18.48 2.26 9.46
C MET A 530 -18.95 3.63 9.97
N VAL A 531 -18.27 4.69 9.52
CA VAL A 531 -18.66 6.08 9.74
C VAL A 531 -19.02 6.69 8.40
N SER A 532 -20.26 7.18 8.24
CA SER A 532 -20.70 7.70 6.95
C SER A 532 -21.49 9.00 7.04
N ILE A 533 -21.33 9.81 5.99
CA ILE A 533 -22.27 10.88 5.66
C ILE A 533 -23.11 10.38 4.50
N ASN A 534 -24.43 10.33 4.68
CA ASN A 534 -25.37 10.07 3.61
C ASN A 534 -26.12 11.37 3.32
N ALA A 535 -25.70 12.04 2.24
CA ALA A 535 -26.21 13.33 1.82
C ALA A 535 -27.70 13.29 1.45
N ASP A 536 -28.20 12.15 0.94
CA ASP A 536 -29.62 11.97 0.57
C ASP A 536 -30.54 11.99 1.79
N LEU A 537 -30.02 11.61 2.96
CA LEU A 537 -30.79 11.49 4.20
C LEU A 537 -30.62 12.69 5.14
N LEU A 538 -29.78 13.68 4.79
CA LEU A 538 -29.62 14.89 5.57
C LEU A 538 -30.78 15.87 5.27
N PRO A 539 -31.53 16.33 6.28
CA PRO A 539 -32.52 17.39 6.09
C PRO A 539 -31.89 18.68 5.58
N ALA A 540 -32.65 19.47 4.83
CA ALA A 540 -32.20 20.80 4.40
C ALA A 540 -31.80 21.66 5.61
N GLY A 541 -30.59 22.22 5.58
CA GLY A 541 -30.02 23.04 6.65
C GLY A 541 -29.46 22.26 7.85
N ALA A 542 -29.45 20.92 7.80
CA ALA A 542 -28.70 20.12 8.77
C ALA A 542 -27.19 20.36 8.63
N ASP A 543 -26.46 20.08 9.70
CA ASP A 543 -25.00 20.10 9.65
C ASP A 543 -24.50 19.04 8.67
N ASN A 544 -23.76 19.48 7.67
CA ASN A 544 -23.18 18.67 6.61
C ASN A 544 -21.70 18.36 6.86
N ILE A 545 -21.14 18.88 7.96
CA ILE A 545 -19.77 18.60 8.40
C ILE A 545 -19.86 17.68 9.62
N MET A 546 -19.21 16.53 9.56
CA MET A 546 -19.14 15.64 10.72
C MET A 546 -17.81 15.84 11.43
N ASP A 547 -17.87 16.43 12.62
CA ASP A 547 -16.71 16.86 13.38
C ASP A 547 -16.39 15.87 14.51
N HIS A 548 -15.10 15.70 14.81
CA HIS A 548 -14.55 15.02 15.97
C HIS A 548 -14.85 13.51 16.07
N PHE A 549 -13.86 12.71 15.64
CA PHE A 549 -13.86 11.25 15.83
C PHE A 549 -12.54 10.80 16.46
N ARG A 550 -12.61 9.94 17.48
CA ARG A 550 -11.44 9.27 18.06
C ARG A 550 -11.67 7.77 18.05
N ILE A 551 -10.86 7.02 17.31
CA ILE A 551 -10.92 5.57 17.23
C ILE A 551 -9.57 5.02 17.69
N SER A 552 -9.57 4.36 18.85
CA SER A 552 -8.32 3.87 19.45
C SER A 552 -8.45 2.60 20.27
N ASP A 553 -7.35 1.85 20.41
CA ASP A 553 -7.33 0.60 21.16
C ASP A 553 -8.37 -0.44 20.68
N VAL A 554 -8.77 -0.36 19.40
CA VAL A 554 -9.69 -1.30 18.76
C VAL A 554 -8.90 -2.46 18.17
N TYR A 555 -9.43 -3.67 18.34
CA TYR A 555 -8.96 -4.86 17.63
C TYR A 555 -10.05 -5.31 16.66
N VAL A 556 -9.76 -5.27 15.36
CA VAL A 556 -10.65 -5.82 14.35
C VAL A 556 -9.97 -7.01 13.69
N HIS A 557 -10.66 -8.13 13.64
CA HIS A 557 -10.15 -9.33 13.02
C HIS A 557 -11.25 -10.12 12.33
N ASN A 558 -10.88 -10.98 11.38
CA ASN A 558 -11.83 -11.81 10.63
C ASN A 558 -12.98 -10.96 10.08
N LEU A 559 -12.61 -10.07 9.18
CA LEU A 559 -13.56 -9.30 8.40
C LEU A 559 -13.55 -9.91 7.00
N ASP A 560 -14.66 -10.54 6.63
CA ASP A 560 -14.74 -11.32 5.41
C ASP A 560 -15.77 -10.73 4.44
N GLY A 561 -15.30 -10.30 3.27
CA GLY A 561 -16.11 -9.73 2.20
C GLY A 561 -15.47 -10.01 0.85
N PRO A 562 -16.14 -9.66 -0.26
CA PRO A 562 -15.65 -9.96 -1.60
C PRO A 562 -14.23 -9.41 -1.88
N SER A 563 -13.28 -10.30 -2.18
CA SER A 563 -11.89 -9.96 -2.52
C SER A 563 -11.69 -9.40 -3.96
N TYR A 564 -12.64 -8.62 -4.48
CA TYR A 564 -12.54 -7.94 -5.79
C TYR A 564 -13.18 -6.55 -5.75
N TRP A 565 -12.91 -5.72 -6.76
CA TRP A 565 -13.25 -4.30 -6.71
C TRP A 565 -14.76 -4.10 -6.49
N GLN A 566 -15.09 -3.31 -5.47
CA GLN A 566 -16.46 -2.96 -5.14
C GLN A 566 -16.72 -1.49 -5.47
N ARG A 567 -17.97 -1.18 -5.86
CA ARG A 567 -18.43 0.22 -6.07
C ARG A 567 -18.52 1.03 -4.77
N ILE A 568 -18.29 0.39 -3.64
CA ILE A 568 -18.30 0.93 -2.28
C ILE A 568 -17.15 0.23 -1.58
N HIS A 569 -16.17 0.99 -1.08
CA HIS A 569 -15.07 0.41 -0.31
C HIS A 569 -15.57 -0.08 1.06
N TYR A 570 -14.77 -0.93 1.71
CA TYR A 570 -15.06 -1.43 3.05
C TYR A 570 -13.75 -1.84 3.74
N GLY A 571 -13.78 -1.87 5.07
CA GLY A 571 -12.61 -2.22 5.86
C GLY A 571 -12.84 -2.25 7.36
N ALA A 572 -11.76 -2.46 8.12
CA ALA A 572 -11.86 -2.52 9.56
C ALA A 572 -12.30 -1.18 10.18
N VAL A 573 -11.76 -0.07 9.69
CA VAL A 573 -12.26 1.28 9.96
C VAL A 573 -12.49 2.00 8.65
N ASP A 574 -13.74 2.39 8.39
CA ASP A 574 -14.19 2.89 7.10
C ASP A 574 -14.95 4.22 7.24
N PHE A 575 -14.57 5.21 6.44
CA PHE A 575 -15.17 6.56 6.43
C PHE A 575 -15.58 6.95 5.02
N GLN A 576 -16.88 7.08 4.75
CA GLN A 576 -17.34 7.36 3.38
C GLN A 576 -18.47 8.38 3.32
N VAL A 577 -18.50 9.13 2.22
CA VAL A 577 -19.58 10.07 1.90
C VAL A 577 -20.38 9.51 0.75
N PHE A 578 -21.70 9.46 0.88
CA PHE A 578 -22.61 8.89 -0.11
C PHE A 578 -23.64 9.92 -0.58
N GLY A 579 -23.87 9.93 -1.89
CA GLY A 579 -25.03 10.58 -2.50
C GLY A 579 -25.44 9.86 -3.80
N SER A 580 -26.75 9.88 -4.09
CA SER A 580 -27.30 9.31 -5.33
C SER A 580 -27.39 10.30 -6.49
N HIS A 581 -27.17 11.59 -6.25
CA HIS A 581 -27.18 12.63 -7.28
C HIS A 581 -25.75 13.07 -7.67
N SER A 582 -25.65 13.89 -8.72
CA SER A 582 -24.40 14.57 -9.01
C SER A 582 -24.03 15.47 -7.83
N TYR A 583 -22.74 15.57 -7.52
CA TYR A 583 -22.25 16.50 -6.50
C TYR A 583 -22.73 17.95 -6.78
N LYS A 584 -23.01 18.29 -8.06
CA LYS A 584 -23.59 19.56 -8.54
C LYS A 584 -24.99 19.86 -7.99
N ASP A 585 -25.78 18.82 -7.72
CA ASP A 585 -27.15 18.96 -7.28
C ASP A 585 -27.27 19.15 -5.77
N TYR A 586 -26.20 18.85 -5.02
CA TYR A 586 -26.13 19.17 -3.60
C TYR A 586 -25.60 20.59 -3.34
N ALA A 587 -25.96 21.13 -2.18
CA ALA A 587 -25.57 22.46 -1.73
C ALA A 587 -24.05 22.65 -1.74
N THR A 588 -23.61 23.89 -2.00
CA THR A 588 -22.20 24.30 -1.88
C THR A 588 -21.76 24.28 -0.40
N GLY A 589 -20.47 24.04 -0.14
CA GLY A 589 -19.93 23.89 1.22
C GLY A 589 -19.71 22.45 1.68
N GLY A 590 -20.25 21.48 0.95
CA GLY A 590 -19.80 20.09 0.95
C GLY A 590 -20.24 19.17 2.07
N TYR A 591 -19.90 17.89 1.97
CA TYR A 591 -20.13 16.86 2.97
C TYR A 591 -18.80 16.20 3.26
N TYR A 592 -18.25 16.41 4.44
CA TYR A 592 -16.91 15.94 4.75
C TYR A 592 -16.69 15.73 6.25
N PHE A 593 -15.66 14.96 6.56
CA PHE A 593 -15.22 14.69 7.93
C PHE A 593 -14.16 15.68 8.37
N LYS A 594 -14.17 16.04 9.65
CA LYS A 594 -13.18 16.92 10.27
C LYS A 594 -12.75 16.41 11.63
N ASP A 595 -11.49 16.67 12.01
CA ASP A 595 -10.93 16.34 13.32
C ASP A 595 -11.04 14.85 13.63
N VAL A 596 -10.42 14.02 12.79
CA VAL A 596 -10.44 12.55 12.91
C VAL A 596 -9.10 12.05 13.43
N ARG A 597 -9.13 11.16 14.43
CA ARG A 597 -7.97 10.36 14.82
C ARG A 597 -8.27 8.87 14.80
N ILE A 598 -7.43 8.10 14.11
CA ILE A 598 -7.45 6.64 14.08
C ILE A 598 -6.07 6.17 14.56
N GLU A 599 -5.97 5.77 15.82
CA GLU A 599 -4.67 5.51 16.45
C GLU A 599 -4.62 4.32 17.40
N ASN A 600 -3.49 3.61 17.44
CA ASN A 600 -3.27 2.48 18.35
C ASN A 600 -4.26 1.34 18.16
N ASN A 601 -4.60 1.04 16.91
CA ASN A 601 -5.50 -0.07 16.55
C ASN A 601 -4.74 -1.25 15.95
N THR A 602 -5.34 -2.43 16.02
CA THR A 602 -4.81 -3.68 15.48
C THR A 602 -5.81 -4.28 14.51
N PHE A 603 -5.34 -4.65 13.32
CA PHE A 603 -6.13 -5.20 12.24
C PHE A 603 -5.50 -6.51 11.75
N GLU A 604 -6.26 -7.62 11.77
CA GLU A 604 -5.74 -8.94 11.41
C GLU A 604 -6.73 -9.69 10.53
N ASN A 605 -6.27 -10.22 9.39
CA ASN A 605 -7.11 -10.99 8.47
C ASN A 605 -8.39 -10.22 8.08
N VAL A 606 -8.17 -9.10 7.39
CA VAL A 606 -9.21 -8.14 7.02
C VAL A 606 -9.32 -8.06 5.49
N GLU A 607 -10.55 -8.16 5.00
CA GLU A 607 -10.98 -7.68 3.69
C GLU A 607 -11.64 -6.29 3.84
N LEU A 608 -11.61 -5.37 2.89
CA LEU A 608 -10.63 -5.23 1.82
C LEU A 608 -9.43 -4.40 2.33
N HIS A 609 -9.68 -3.46 3.24
CA HIS A 609 -8.71 -2.51 3.80
C HIS A 609 -8.67 -2.56 5.33
N ALA A 610 -7.53 -2.31 5.94
CA ALA A 610 -7.47 -2.06 7.38
C ALA A 610 -8.09 -0.69 7.71
N ILE A 611 -7.68 0.33 6.97
CA ILE A 611 -8.26 1.68 7.06
C ILE A 611 -8.63 2.13 5.65
N GLN A 612 -9.88 2.55 5.51
CA GLN A 612 -10.42 3.25 4.36
C GLN A 612 -10.85 4.63 4.86
N PHE A 613 -10.39 5.71 4.22
CA PHE A 613 -10.78 7.05 4.63
C PHE A 613 -11.19 7.97 3.49
N ALA A 614 -12.41 8.50 3.64
CA ALA A 614 -13.02 9.67 3.00
C ALA A 614 -13.29 9.60 1.49
N PHE A 615 -13.59 8.42 0.94
CA PHE A 615 -14.08 8.37 -0.45
C PHE A 615 -15.45 9.06 -0.58
N ASN A 616 -15.56 9.98 -1.54
CA ASN A 616 -16.80 10.66 -1.88
C ASN A 616 -17.52 9.99 -3.06
N TRP A 617 -18.61 9.29 -2.76
CA TRP A 617 -19.41 8.54 -3.72
C TRP A 617 -20.66 9.31 -4.16
N PHE A 618 -20.53 10.21 -5.13
CA PHE A 618 -21.64 10.86 -5.85
C PHE A 618 -21.92 10.18 -7.21
N ALA A 619 -23.05 10.50 -7.85
CA ALA A 619 -23.35 10.03 -9.21
C ALA A 619 -22.73 10.99 -10.23
N ALA A 620 -21.54 10.66 -10.75
CA ALA A 620 -20.86 11.44 -11.78
C ALA A 620 -20.25 10.54 -12.85
N ASP A 621 -20.47 10.88 -14.13
CA ASP A 621 -19.95 10.16 -15.31
C ASP A 621 -19.38 11.13 -16.36
N GLY A 622 -18.46 10.63 -17.19
CA GLY A 622 -17.82 11.42 -18.26
C GLY A 622 -17.16 12.71 -17.75
N ALA A 623 -17.42 13.83 -18.43
CA ALA A 623 -16.89 15.14 -18.04
C ALA A 623 -17.32 15.58 -16.63
N ASP A 624 -18.49 15.12 -16.16
CA ASP A 624 -18.95 15.43 -14.81
C ASP A 624 -18.16 14.70 -13.74
N ALA A 625 -17.49 13.59 -14.07
CA ALA A 625 -16.63 12.88 -13.12
C ALA A 625 -15.43 13.71 -12.68
N GLY A 626 -15.01 14.73 -13.46
CA GLY A 626 -13.80 15.54 -13.22
C GLY A 626 -12.64 15.21 -14.16
N GLN A 627 -12.91 14.63 -15.33
CA GLN A 627 -11.88 14.22 -16.31
C GLN A 627 -11.11 15.35 -16.98
N TYR A 628 -11.61 16.58 -16.91
CA TYR A 628 -10.95 17.76 -17.47
C TYR A 628 -10.93 18.88 -16.44
N ASP A 629 -9.79 19.56 -16.31
CA ASP A 629 -9.71 20.78 -15.51
C ASP A 629 -10.25 22.01 -16.25
N GLU A 630 -10.22 23.18 -15.58
CA GLU A 630 -10.72 24.44 -16.12
C GLU A 630 -9.95 24.95 -17.36
N ASN A 631 -8.72 24.46 -17.57
CA ASN A 631 -7.88 24.78 -18.71
C ASN A 631 -7.99 23.73 -19.83
N GLY A 632 -8.80 22.70 -19.63
CA GLY A 632 -9.01 21.60 -20.58
C GLY A 632 -7.90 20.55 -20.55
N LYS A 633 -7.02 20.53 -19.54
CA LYS A 633 -6.07 19.42 -19.34
C LYS A 633 -6.88 18.16 -19.06
N PHE A 634 -6.58 17.08 -19.77
CA PHE A 634 -7.19 15.77 -19.54
C PHE A 634 -6.53 15.06 -18.36
N HIS A 635 -7.35 14.40 -17.56
CA HIS A 635 -6.93 13.59 -16.42
C HIS A 635 -7.26 12.13 -16.64
N GLU A 636 -6.27 11.27 -16.46
CA GLU A 636 -6.41 9.83 -16.62
C GLU A 636 -7.09 9.21 -15.40
N GLY A 637 -8.01 8.27 -15.62
CA GLY A 637 -8.74 7.62 -14.53
C GLY A 637 -10.07 8.29 -14.17
N TRP A 638 -10.69 7.82 -13.09
CA TRP A 638 -11.99 8.30 -12.59
C TRP A 638 -11.79 9.49 -11.63
N GLU A 639 -11.37 10.64 -12.16
CA GLU A 639 -10.69 11.70 -11.39
C GLU A 639 -11.63 12.69 -10.68
N GLN A 640 -11.53 12.83 -9.34
CA GLN A 640 -12.39 13.70 -8.53
C GLN A 640 -11.89 15.14 -8.37
N LEU A 641 -11.48 15.81 -9.46
CA LEU A 641 -11.03 17.23 -9.40
C LEU A 641 -12.03 18.17 -8.73
N TRP A 642 -13.32 17.83 -8.79
CA TRP A 642 -14.38 18.59 -8.14
C TRP A 642 -14.27 18.63 -6.61
N VAL A 643 -13.57 17.68 -5.97
CA VAL A 643 -13.25 17.74 -4.54
C VAL A 643 -12.43 18.98 -4.25
N ARG A 644 -11.45 19.28 -5.10
CA ARG A 644 -10.65 20.49 -5.01
C ARG A 644 -11.43 21.74 -5.37
N THR A 645 -12.06 21.78 -6.54
CA THR A 645 -12.71 23.02 -7.03
C THR A 645 -13.92 23.43 -6.21
N ARG A 646 -14.52 22.51 -5.43
CA ARG A 646 -15.63 22.80 -4.51
C ARG A 646 -15.30 22.71 -3.03
N ASP A 647 -14.02 22.49 -2.69
CA ASP A 647 -13.53 22.31 -1.33
C ASP A 647 -14.27 21.21 -0.53
N LEU A 648 -14.48 20.04 -1.14
CA LEU A 648 -15.15 18.88 -0.53
C LEU A 648 -14.20 17.95 0.24
N TYR A 649 -13.00 18.43 0.54
CA TYR A 649 -12.01 17.66 1.27
C TYR A 649 -12.45 17.38 2.71
N SER A 650 -12.37 16.11 3.11
CA SER A 650 -12.20 15.77 4.53
C SER A 650 -10.86 16.32 5.02
N ARG A 651 -10.77 16.73 6.29
CA ARG A 651 -9.59 17.48 6.74
C ARG A 651 -9.28 17.37 8.23
N ASP A 652 -8.06 17.74 8.59
CA ASP A 652 -7.56 17.67 9.97
C ASP A 652 -7.58 16.22 10.49
N VAL A 653 -6.87 15.34 9.78
CA VAL A 653 -6.91 13.89 9.98
C VAL A 653 -5.56 13.39 10.47
N TYR A 654 -5.58 12.54 11.49
CA TYR A 654 -4.41 11.85 12.02
C TYR A 654 -4.64 10.35 12.01
N ILE A 655 -3.75 9.62 11.35
CA ILE A 655 -3.78 8.16 11.32
C ILE A 655 -2.41 7.66 11.73
N GLY A 656 -2.29 7.05 12.90
CA GLY A 656 -0.97 6.59 13.32
C GLY A 656 -0.95 5.51 14.37
N HIS A 657 0.21 4.88 14.52
CA HIS A 657 0.41 3.83 15.53
C HIS A 657 -0.51 2.63 15.35
N ASN A 658 -0.98 2.36 14.12
CA ASN A 658 -1.81 1.19 13.83
C ASN A 658 -0.93 0.04 13.31
N TYR A 659 -1.36 -1.19 13.59
CA TYR A 659 -0.76 -2.41 13.05
C TYR A 659 -1.78 -3.12 12.16
N ALA A 660 -1.38 -3.44 10.93
CA ALA A 660 -2.20 -4.17 9.97
C ALA A 660 -1.44 -5.40 9.46
N GLU A 661 -2.07 -6.56 9.55
CA GLU A 661 -1.51 -7.82 9.06
C GLU A 661 -2.50 -8.61 8.21
N SER A 662 -1.99 -9.19 7.12
CA SER A 662 -2.76 -10.04 6.22
C SER A 662 -4.00 -9.30 5.71
N ILE A 663 -3.77 -8.27 4.89
CA ILE A 663 -4.84 -7.45 4.31
C ILE A 663 -5.17 -7.89 2.87
N GLY A 664 -6.46 -7.91 2.56
CA GLY A 664 -6.99 -8.42 1.29
C GLY A 664 -6.51 -7.63 0.07
N GLN A 665 -6.60 -6.29 0.13
CA GLN A 665 -6.09 -5.34 -0.87
C GLN A 665 -5.06 -4.41 -0.21
N GLY A 666 -5.09 -3.10 -0.46
CA GLY A 666 -4.22 -2.12 0.18
C GLY A 666 -4.59 -1.92 1.65
N ALA A 667 -3.60 -1.82 2.54
CA ALA A 667 -3.86 -1.73 3.98
C ALA A 667 -4.52 -0.40 4.38
N ILE A 668 -4.00 0.71 3.89
CA ILE A 668 -4.44 2.07 4.23
C ILE A 668 -4.76 2.79 2.92
N GLN A 669 -6.04 2.82 2.57
CA GLN A 669 -6.56 3.61 1.45
C GLN A 669 -7.09 4.94 1.97
N LEU A 670 -6.65 6.03 1.36
CA LEU A 670 -7.07 7.38 1.71
C LEU A 670 -7.52 8.11 0.43
N ALA A 671 -8.56 8.92 0.54
CA ALA A 671 -9.10 9.69 -0.57
C ALA A 671 -9.61 11.06 -0.11
N ASP A 672 -9.71 12.00 -1.04
CA ASP A 672 -10.45 13.26 -0.90
C ASP A 672 -10.17 13.99 0.41
N THR A 673 -8.90 13.99 0.83
CA THR A 673 -8.49 14.51 2.14
C THR A 673 -7.39 15.56 2.03
N LYS A 674 -7.48 16.61 2.85
CA LYS A 674 -6.42 17.61 3.00
C LYS A 674 -5.97 17.81 4.45
N ASN A 675 -4.75 18.28 4.67
CA ASN A 675 -4.19 18.47 6.02
C ASN A 675 -4.24 17.17 6.85
N MET A 676 -3.72 16.09 6.28
CA MET A 676 -3.64 14.79 6.92
C MET A 676 -2.20 14.45 7.30
N THR A 677 -2.03 13.78 8.44
CA THR A 677 -0.77 13.15 8.85
C THR A 677 -1.00 11.66 9.04
N VAL A 678 -0.24 10.84 8.32
CA VAL A 678 -0.25 9.39 8.44
C VAL A 678 1.12 8.93 8.90
N GLU A 679 1.23 8.51 10.16
CA GLU A 679 2.54 8.21 10.72
C GLU A 679 2.62 7.04 11.66
N TYR A 680 3.78 6.38 11.69
CA TYR A 680 4.03 5.26 12.60
C TYR A 680 2.99 4.14 12.44
N ASN A 681 2.55 3.85 11.22
CA ASN A 681 1.75 2.65 10.95
C ASN A 681 2.65 1.52 10.44
N GLU A 682 2.32 0.30 10.83
CA GLU A 682 3.01 -0.91 10.39
C GLU A 682 2.07 -1.75 9.54
N VAL A 683 2.53 -2.14 8.36
CA VAL A 683 1.81 -3.04 7.46
C VAL A 683 2.67 -4.25 7.16
N ASN A 684 2.17 -5.42 7.53
CA ASN A 684 2.78 -6.72 7.29
C ASN A 684 1.84 -7.58 6.42
N GLY A 685 2.12 -7.64 5.12
CA GLY A 685 1.28 -8.39 4.19
C GLY A 685 0.03 -7.60 3.77
N PHE A 686 0.03 -7.20 2.52
CA PHE A 686 -1.08 -6.52 1.85
C PHE A 686 -1.27 -7.13 0.46
N LEU A 687 -2.42 -6.89 -0.14
CA LEU A 687 -2.78 -7.39 -1.47
C LEU A 687 -2.69 -8.93 -1.54
N GLU A 688 -3.03 -9.61 -0.43
CA GLU A 688 -2.88 -11.06 -0.30
C GLU A 688 -4.01 -11.87 -0.94
N ARG A 689 -5.19 -11.26 -1.11
CA ARG A 689 -6.41 -11.94 -1.59
C ARG A 689 -7.08 -11.27 -2.77
N TYR A 690 -6.69 -10.03 -3.08
CA TYR A 690 -7.16 -9.28 -4.24
C TYR A 690 -6.15 -9.35 -5.40
N ASP A 691 -6.59 -9.85 -6.57
CA ASP A 691 -5.71 -10.08 -7.74
C ASP A 691 -5.84 -8.95 -8.79
N SER A 692 -5.58 -7.71 -8.37
CA SER A 692 -5.53 -6.52 -9.25
C SER A 692 -4.70 -5.40 -8.59
N VAL A 693 -4.80 -4.17 -9.09
CA VAL A 693 -3.99 -3.00 -8.70
C VAL A 693 -4.31 -2.47 -7.31
N SER A 694 -3.28 -2.28 -6.49
CA SER A 694 -3.28 -1.56 -5.21
C SER A 694 -1.87 -1.51 -4.62
N VAL A 695 -1.68 -0.68 -3.60
CA VAL A 695 -0.45 -0.56 -2.79
C VAL A 695 -0.79 -0.65 -1.30
N ALA A 696 0.22 -0.70 -0.43
CA ALA A 696 -0.02 -0.76 1.01
C ALA A 696 -0.64 0.53 1.56
N LEU A 697 -0.10 1.70 1.21
CA LEU A 697 -0.54 3.01 1.67
C LEU A 697 -0.56 4.00 0.50
N TYR A 698 -1.74 4.58 0.25
CA TYR A 698 -1.89 5.64 -0.74
C TYR A 698 -2.91 6.70 -0.33
N LEU A 699 -2.72 7.91 -0.84
CA LEU A 699 -3.71 8.99 -0.82
C LEU A 699 -4.04 9.36 -2.25
N TRP A 700 -5.32 9.24 -2.59
CA TRP A 700 -5.85 9.64 -3.87
C TRP A 700 -6.58 10.98 -3.80
N ALA A 701 -6.39 11.84 -4.80
CA ALA A 701 -7.02 13.16 -4.87
C ALA A 701 -6.89 13.96 -3.56
N GLY A 702 -5.68 14.00 -2.99
CA GLY A 702 -5.39 14.63 -1.69
C GLY A 702 -4.66 15.97 -1.79
N ALA A 703 -4.59 16.68 -0.66
CA ALA A 703 -3.80 17.92 -0.60
C ALA A 703 -3.10 18.15 0.75
N ASP A 704 -2.00 18.88 0.76
CA ASP A 704 -1.34 19.40 1.98
C ASP A 704 -1.14 18.33 3.07
N SER A 705 -0.68 17.13 2.69
CA SER A 705 -0.69 15.94 3.55
C SER A 705 0.67 15.25 3.60
N VAL A 706 0.96 14.60 4.74
CA VAL A 706 2.26 14.00 5.02
C VAL A 706 2.10 12.56 5.48
N MET A 707 2.84 11.65 4.86
CA MET A 707 2.99 10.25 5.24
C MET A 707 4.41 10.06 5.76
N GLN A 708 4.58 9.76 7.04
CA GLN A 708 5.91 9.68 7.65
C GLN A 708 6.12 8.61 8.69
N TYR A 709 7.34 8.08 8.82
CA TYR A 709 7.68 7.07 9.82
C TYR A 709 6.82 5.79 9.77
N ASN A 710 6.26 5.44 8.61
CA ASN A 710 5.54 4.18 8.44
C ASN A 710 6.50 3.06 8.05
N GLU A 711 6.18 1.83 8.44
CA GLU A 711 6.90 0.61 8.05
C GLU A 711 6.00 -0.30 7.22
N VAL A 712 6.46 -0.72 6.04
CA VAL A 712 5.71 -1.63 5.16
C VAL A 712 6.60 -2.75 4.64
N TYR A 713 6.14 -3.99 4.82
CA TYR A 713 6.81 -5.19 4.34
C TYR A 713 5.84 -6.32 4.02
N GLY A 714 6.36 -7.39 3.41
CA GLY A 714 5.58 -8.57 3.07
C GLY A 714 4.63 -8.37 1.89
N GLY A 715 4.84 -7.32 1.08
CA GLY A 715 4.06 -7.08 -0.13
C GLY A 715 4.19 -8.18 -1.19
N PRO A 716 3.22 -8.29 -2.11
CA PRO A 716 3.20 -9.36 -3.09
C PRO A 716 4.31 -9.16 -4.13
N HIS A 717 4.78 -10.26 -4.71
CA HIS A 717 5.51 -10.19 -5.97
C HIS A 717 4.48 -10.16 -7.10
N ASN A 718 4.10 -9.03 -7.69
CA ASN A 718 3.15 -9.01 -8.81
C ASN A 718 3.49 -7.91 -9.83
N GLU A 719 2.91 -8.02 -11.04
CA GLU A 719 3.08 -7.01 -12.10
C GLU A 719 2.16 -5.79 -11.92
N PHE A 720 1.14 -5.88 -11.06
CA PHE A 720 0.30 -4.73 -10.69
C PHE A 720 1.11 -3.72 -9.85
N ASP A 721 0.49 -2.67 -9.31
CA ASP A 721 1.19 -1.68 -8.46
C ASP A 721 2.03 -2.36 -7.37
N GLY A 722 1.39 -2.98 -6.37
CA GLY A 722 2.01 -3.93 -5.41
C GLY A 722 3.09 -3.34 -4.50
N THR A 723 3.43 -2.07 -4.68
CA THR A 723 4.46 -1.32 -3.95
C THR A 723 3.96 -0.93 -2.54
N PRO A 724 4.86 -0.57 -1.62
CA PRO A 724 4.47 -0.08 -0.30
C PRO A 724 3.82 1.33 -0.37
N TRP A 725 4.23 2.17 -1.31
CA TRP A 725 3.80 3.57 -1.40
C TRP A 725 3.28 3.94 -2.78
N ASP A 726 2.38 4.93 -2.85
CA ASP A 726 1.93 5.49 -4.12
C ASP A 726 1.80 7.02 -4.08
N LEU A 727 2.49 7.66 -5.02
CA LEU A 727 2.23 9.04 -5.42
C LEU A 727 1.10 9.02 -6.45
N GLU A 728 -0.12 8.90 -5.93
CA GLU A 728 -1.34 8.78 -6.71
C GLU A 728 -1.69 10.10 -7.46
N TYR A 729 -2.60 10.00 -8.42
CA TYR A 729 -3.24 11.04 -9.18
C TYR A 729 -3.81 12.16 -8.30
N THR A 730 -3.73 13.38 -8.85
CA THR A 730 -4.44 14.55 -8.34
C THR A 730 -4.03 14.93 -6.90
N ASN A 731 -2.80 14.61 -6.53
CA ASN A 731 -2.20 15.01 -5.26
C ASN A 731 -1.52 16.38 -5.34
N PHE A 732 -1.80 17.27 -4.39
CA PHE A 732 -1.22 18.62 -4.33
C PHE A 732 -0.52 18.86 -2.99
N ASN A 733 0.78 19.13 -3.00
CA ASN A 733 1.58 19.30 -1.78
C ASN A 733 1.54 18.05 -0.86
N VAL A 734 1.67 16.86 -1.44
CA VAL A 734 1.71 15.60 -0.69
C VAL A 734 3.15 15.13 -0.51
N THR A 735 3.52 14.78 0.72
CA THR A 735 4.90 14.39 1.07
C THR A 735 4.96 13.01 1.69
N TYR A 736 5.79 12.13 1.13
CA TYR A 736 6.23 10.88 1.77
C TYR A 736 7.64 11.07 2.32
N GLN A 737 7.80 11.01 3.64
CA GLN A 737 9.10 11.23 4.26
C GLN A 737 9.42 10.30 5.42
N PHE A 738 10.68 9.91 5.59
CA PHE A 738 11.12 9.12 6.75
C PHE A 738 10.43 7.76 6.88
N ASN A 739 9.90 7.22 5.77
CA ASN A 739 9.26 5.91 5.78
C ASN A 739 10.31 4.82 5.53
N TYR A 740 10.06 3.66 6.09
CA TYR A 740 10.89 2.47 5.94
C TYR A 740 10.10 1.39 5.22
N SER A 741 10.63 0.88 4.12
CA SER A 741 10.06 -0.30 3.47
C SER A 741 11.12 -1.34 3.23
N HIS A 742 10.74 -2.60 3.36
CA HIS A 742 11.66 -3.68 3.07
C HIS A 742 10.98 -4.97 2.59
N ASP A 743 11.72 -5.73 1.80
CA ASP A 743 11.29 -7.02 1.26
C ASP A 743 9.94 -6.96 0.50
N ASN A 744 9.60 -5.82 -0.12
CA ASN A 744 8.42 -5.70 -0.98
C ASN A 744 8.77 -6.09 -2.41
N ALA A 745 8.24 -7.22 -2.85
CA ALA A 745 8.71 -7.86 -4.07
C ALA A 745 8.23 -7.18 -5.37
N ALA A 746 7.28 -6.26 -5.32
CA ALA A 746 6.82 -5.48 -6.48
C ALA A 746 7.57 -4.15 -6.68
N GLY A 747 8.44 -3.75 -5.74
CA GLY A 747 9.18 -2.49 -5.82
C GLY A 747 8.89 -1.54 -4.66
N TRP A 748 9.20 -0.26 -4.85
CA TRP A 748 9.17 0.73 -3.78
C TRP A 748 8.03 1.74 -3.87
N MET A 749 7.86 2.43 -4.99
CA MET A 749 6.84 3.47 -5.10
C MET A 749 6.17 3.44 -6.46
N SER A 750 4.85 3.31 -6.45
CA SER A 750 4.02 3.63 -7.61
C SER A 750 3.94 5.14 -7.80
N TYR A 751 3.93 5.57 -9.05
CA TYR A 751 3.85 6.99 -9.40
C TYR A 751 2.91 7.19 -10.58
N MET A 752 1.82 7.92 -10.34
CA MET A 752 0.72 8.02 -11.30
C MET A 752 0.70 9.34 -12.08
N GLY A 753 1.14 10.44 -11.46
CA GLY A 753 1.18 11.76 -12.10
C GLY A 753 0.02 12.65 -11.67
N ASN A 754 -0.42 13.59 -12.53
CA ASN A 754 -1.44 14.61 -12.23
C ASN A 754 -1.22 15.37 -10.91
N SER A 755 0.02 15.41 -10.47
CA SER A 755 0.38 15.91 -9.16
C SER A 755 0.96 17.31 -9.25
N SER A 756 0.97 18.02 -8.14
CA SER A 756 1.67 19.29 -8.00
C SER A 756 2.45 19.30 -6.71
N ASN A 757 3.75 19.60 -6.80
CA ASN A 757 4.63 19.75 -5.65
C ASN A 757 4.60 18.52 -4.72
N SER A 758 4.62 17.32 -5.33
CA SER A 758 4.74 16.06 -4.60
C SER A 758 6.21 15.81 -4.25
N VAL A 759 6.46 15.30 -3.04
CA VAL A 759 7.82 15.08 -2.54
C VAL A 759 7.93 13.70 -1.90
N ALA A 760 8.93 12.92 -2.29
CA ALA A 760 9.36 11.71 -1.60
C ALA A 760 10.79 11.92 -1.09
N ARG A 761 10.98 12.11 0.23
CA ARG A 761 12.29 12.46 0.78
C ARG A 761 12.74 11.68 2.00
N TYR A 762 14.04 11.49 2.16
CA TYR A 762 14.60 10.82 3.34
C TYR A 762 13.89 9.49 3.66
N ASN A 763 13.47 8.72 2.66
CA ASN A 763 12.90 7.38 2.86
C ASN A 763 14.00 6.33 2.72
N LEU A 764 13.83 5.21 3.43
CA LEU A 764 14.72 4.06 3.38
C LEU A 764 13.98 2.89 2.73
N SER A 765 14.54 2.37 1.64
CA SER A 765 14.05 1.17 0.96
C SER A 765 15.13 0.10 0.97
N VAL A 766 14.81 -1.09 1.46
CA VAL A 766 15.76 -2.21 1.57
C VAL A 766 15.18 -3.49 1.00
N ASN A 767 15.72 -3.97 -0.11
CA ASN A 767 15.24 -5.15 -0.83
C ASN A 767 13.80 -5.07 -1.32
N ASP A 768 13.34 -3.87 -1.66
CA ASP A 768 12.11 -3.69 -2.42
C ASP A 768 12.39 -3.96 -3.92
N ASN A 769 12.68 -5.23 -4.24
CA ASN A 769 13.39 -5.65 -5.46
C ASN A 769 12.50 -5.80 -6.72
N GLY A 770 11.41 -5.05 -6.85
CA GLY A 770 10.65 -4.97 -8.10
C GLY A 770 11.06 -3.75 -8.93
N VAL A 771 10.12 -2.83 -9.15
CA VAL A 771 10.42 -1.53 -9.79
C VAL A 771 10.51 -0.44 -8.70
N LEU A 772 11.66 0.25 -8.57
CA LEU A 772 11.82 1.24 -7.51
C LEU A 772 10.83 2.40 -7.67
N VAL A 773 10.77 3.02 -8.84
CA VAL A 773 9.78 4.05 -9.18
C VAL A 773 8.96 3.53 -10.37
N LYS A 774 7.75 3.07 -10.08
CA LYS A 774 6.91 2.33 -11.02
C LYS A 774 5.88 3.24 -11.68
N ASN A 775 5.73 3.10 -13.00
CA ASN A 775 4.81 3.87 -13.85
C ASN A 775 5.11 5.38 -13.91
N MET A 776 4.43 6.09 -14.80
CA MET A 776 4.07 7.51 -14.71
C MET A 776 3.03 7.68 -15.79
N LEU A 777 1.77 7.72 -15.37
CA LEU A 777 0.67 7.59 -16.33
C LEU A 777 0.29 8.96 -16.90
N SER A 778 0.36 10.02 -16.09
CA SER A 778 -0.02 11.37 -16.52
C SER A 778 1.04 12.44 -16.26
N THR A 779 0.95 13.56 -16.99
CA THR A 779 1.81 14.73 -16.78
C THR A 779 1.47 15.45 -15.47
N ASN A 780 2.44 16.13 -14.88
CA ASN A 780 2.22 16.89 -13.65
C ASN A 780 1.74 18.34 -13.92
N TYR A 781 1.34 19.02 -12.85
CA TYR A 781 1.17 20.48 -12.81
C TYR A 781 2.45 21.21 -12.42
N SER A 782 3.33 20.56 -11.65
CA SER A 782 4.67 21.04 -11.31
C SER A 782 5.60 19.85 -11.02
N PRO A 783 6.92 20.03 -11.05
CA PRO A 783 7.85 18.93 -10.84
C PRO A 783 7.64 18.18 -9.52
N THR A 784 7.99 16.89 -9.54
CA THR A 784 8.03 16.02 -8.34
C THR A 784 9.47 15.84 -7.90
N TYR A 785 9.70 15.73 -6.58
CA TYR A 785 11.04 15.64 -6.00
C TYR A 785 11.25 14.34 -5.23
N PHE A 786 12.21 13.54 -5.67
CA PHE A 786 12.75 12.39 -4.95
C PHE A 786 14.10 12.77 -4.35
N ALA A 787 14.15 13.10 -3.06
CA ALA A 787 15.33 13.73 -2.47
C ALA A 787 15.86 13.01 -1.21
N ASN A 788 17.18 12.81 -1.11
CA ASN A 788 17.82 12.24 0.08
C ASN A 788 17.28 10.84 0.48
N ASN A 789 16.72 10.08 -0.45
CA ASN A 789 16.31 8.70 -0.18
C ASN A 789 17.55 7.77 -0.20
N THR A 790 17.43 6.61 0.44
CA THR A 790 18.46 5.57 0.38
C THR A 790 17.83 4.25 -0.03
N PHE A 791 18.26 3.75 -1.18
CA PHE A 791 17.83 2.50 -1.79
C PHE A 791 18.94 1.47 -1.65
N VAL A 792 18.64 0.32 -1.05
CA VAL A 792 19.58 -0.77 -0.84
C VAL A 792 18.98 -2.04 -1.44
N TYR A 793 19.60 -2.58 -2.48
CA TYR A 793 19.01 -3.68 -3.26
C TYR A 793 20.07 -4.59 -3.87
N ASP A 794 19.66 -5.79 -4.28
CA ASP A 794 20.47 -6.65 -5.15
C ASP A 794 20.05 -6.41 -6.60
N GLY A 795 20.93 -5.88 -7.44
CA GLY A 795 20.67 -5.70 -8.86
C GLY A 795 20.36 -6.99 -9.61
N ALA A 796 20.65 -8.17 -9.04
CA ALA A 796 20.22 -9.45 -9.60
C ALA A 796 18.75 -9.79 -9.31
N ASP A 797 18.17 -9.20 -8.26
CA ASP A 797 16.77 -9.38 -7.89
C ASP A 797 15.90 -8.19 -8.33
N LEU A 798 16.48 -6.99 -8.52
CA LEU A 798 15.77 -5.80 -9.01
C LEU A 798 15.33 -5.96 -10.47
N ASP A 799 14.06 -5.64 -10.77
CA ASP A 799 13.59 -5.59 -12.16
C ASP A 799 14.17 -4.37 -12.88
N TYR A 800 13.83 -3.15 -12.41
CA TYR A 800 14.30 -1.88 -12.94
C TYR A 800 14.25 -0.78 -11.87
N PHE A 801 15.06 0.28 -12.01
CA PHE A 801 14.77 1.52 -11.28
C PHE A 801 13.45 2.15 -11.75
N HIS A 802 13.23 2.25 -13.07
CA HIS A 802 11.98 2.74 -13.65
C HIS A 802 11.54 1.91 -14.87
N ASP A 803 10.25 1.60 -14.99
CA ASP A 803 9.74 0.68 -16.02
C ASP A 803 9.01 1.35 -17.19
N GLU A 804 8.54 2.57 -17.03
CA GLU A 804 7.85 3.35 -18.08
C GLU A 804 8.69 4.56 -18.50
N THR A 805 8.07 5.64 -19.00
CA THR A 805 8.74 6.90 -19.29
C THR A 805 8.18 7.99 -18.39
N PHE A 806 9.03 8.77 -17.74
CA PHE A 806 8.56 9.99 -17.11
C PHE A 806 7.97 10.92 -18.18
N LEU A 807 6.84 11.56 -17.88
CA LEU A 807 6.08 12.44 -18.80
C LEU A 807 6.20 13.92 -18.43
N SER A 808 6.89 14.23 -17.33
CA SER A 808 7.18 15.60 -16.88
C SER A 808 8.46 15.58 -16.07
N THR A 809 9.05 16.76 -15.83
CA THR A 809 10.28 16.87 -15.05
C THR A 809 10.14 16.26 -13.66
N VAL A 810 11.04 15.34 -13.31
CA VAL A 810 11.17 14.73 -11.99
C VAL A 810 12.61 14.89 -11.50
N TYR A 811 12.79 15.45 -10.30
CA TYR A 811 14.12 15.66 -9.74
C TYR A 811 14.51 14.52 -8.80
N PHE A 812 15.71 13.97 -9.00
CA PHE A 812 16.36 12.99 -8.13
C PHE A 812 17.61 13.60 -7.51
N LEU A 813 17.48 14.09 -6.27
CA LEU A 813 18.53 14.86 -5.60
C LEU A 813 19.11 14.07 -4.42
N ASN A 814 20.43 14.03 -4.28
CA ASN A 814 21.11 13.51 -3.08
C ASN A 814 20.70 12.09 -2.67
N ASN A 815 20.24 11.25 -3.59
CA ASN A 815 19.82 9.89 -3.25
C ASN A 815 21.04 8.97 -3.19
N ILE A 816 20.95 7.89 -2.40
CA ILE A 816 21.92 6.79 -2.45
C ILE A 816 21.26 5.59 -3.14
N PHE A 817 21.86 5.14 -4.25
CA PHE A 817 21.52 3.88 -4.92
C PHE A 817 22.62 2.86 -4.61
N HIS A 818 22.41 2.04 -3.59
CA HIS A 818 23.39 1.05 -3.13
C HIS A 818 23.04 -0.35 -3.65
N ASN A 819 23.62 -0.72 -4.78
CA ASN A 819 23.54 -2.07 -5.31
C ASN A 819 24.63 -2.95 -4.69
N TYR A 820 24.23 -3.90 -3.84
CA TYR A 820 25.18 -4.83 -3.21
C TYR A 820 25.48 -6.08 -4.05
N SER A 821 24.91 -6.18 -5.26
CA SER A 821 25.22 -7.28 -6.19
C SER A 821 26.68 -7.26 -6.59
N LYS A 822 27.31 -8.45 -6.61
CA LYS A 822 28.73 -8.59 -6.98
C LYS A 822 28.95 -8.85 -8.46
N SER A 823 27.88 -8.96 -9.24
CA SER A 823 27.96 -9.35 -10.65
C SER A 823 26.96 -8.64 -11.56
N THR A 824 25.84 -8.16 -11.03
CA THR A 824 24.77 -7.56 -11.83
C THR A 824 24.71 -6.06 -11.54
N PRO A 825 25.03 -5.18 -12.50
CA PRO A 825 24.85 -3.74 -12.32
C PRO A 825 23.37 -3.40 -12.26
N THR A 826 23.04 -2.21 -11.76
CA THR A 826 21.66 -1.73 -11.65
C THR A 826 20.98 -1.67 -13.03
N PRO A 827 19.84 -2.36 -13.21
CA PRO A 827 18.97 -2.14 -14.36
C PRO A 827 18.23 -0.81 -14.16
N TRP A 828 18.60 0.23 -14.88
CA TRP A 828 18.02 1.56 -14.67
C TRP A 828 16.64 1.68 -15.30
N TYR A 829 16.46 1.18 -16.51
CA TYR A 829 15.18 1.30 -17.17
C TYR A 829 14.83 0.13 -18.10
N ARG A 830 13.51 -0.09 -18.24
CA ARG A 830 12.96 -1.05 -19.20
C ARG A 830 12.81 -0.45 -20.61
N ARG A 831 12.37 0.81 -20.71
CA ARG A 831 12.13 1.51 -21.98
C ARG A 831 13.24 2.50 -22.28
N THR A 832 13.67 2.58 -23.54
CA THR A 832 14.62 3.62 -23.97
C THR A 832 13.98 5.00 -23.80
N GLY A 833 14.74 6.01 -23.36
CA GLY A 833 14.22 7.36 -23.08
C GLY A 833 13.41 7.47 -21.77
N ALA A 834 13.34 6.40 -20.97
CA ALA A 834 12.58 6.36 -19.72
C ALA A 834 12.92 7.52 -18.75
N LEU A 835 14.18 7.92 -18.74
CA LEU A 835 14.74 8.91 -17.82
C LEU A 835 14.90 10.31 -18.45
N ARG A 836 14.39 10.57 -19.66
CA ARG A 836 14.65 11.83 -20.39
C ARG A 836 14.15 13.09 -19.66
N HIS A 837 13.09 12.96 -18.87
CA HIS A 837 12.58 14.04 -18.01
C HIS A 837 13.04 13.90 -16.54
N ALA A 838 13.87 12.91 -16.23
CA ALA A 838 14.44 12.77 -14.89
C ALA A 838 15.77 13.54 -14.80
N VAL A 839 15.85 14.47 -13.86
CA VAL A 839 17.05 15.26 -13.59
C VAL A 839 17.71 14.73 -12.33
N PHE A 840 18.86 14.08 -12.49
CA PHE A 840 19.64 13.55 -11.39
C PHE A 840 20.76 14.53 -11.00
N SER A 841 20.90 14.81 -9.70
CA SER A 841 21.97 15.68 -9.21
C SER A 841 22.47 15.23 -7.84
N ASN A 842 23.79 15.21 -7.70
CA ASN A 842 24.49 14.95 -6.42
C ASN A 842 24.06 13.63 -5.75
N SER A 843 23.61 12.65 -6.52
CA SER A 843 23.26 11.33 -5.99
C SER A 843 24.49 10.40 -6.01
N ASP A 844 24.47 9.33 -5.22
CA ASP A 844 25.49 8.28 -5.22
C ASP A 844 24.98 7.02 -5.91
N TYR A 845 25.79 6.46 -6.80
CA TYR A 845 25.49 5.28 -7.62
C TYR A 845 26.46 4.15 -7.28
N TYR A 846 26.34 3.57 -6.09
CA TYR A 846 27.30 2.56 -5.64
C TYR A 846 27.00 1.17 -6.21
N GLU A 847 27.97 0.61 -6.94
CA GLU A 847 27.94 -0.74 -7.51
C GLU A 847 28.99 -1.62 -6.82
N ALA A 848 28.58 -2.59 -5.99
CA ALA A 848 29.51 -3.49 -5.30
C ALA A 848 30.32 -4.39 -6.25
N SER A 849 29.83 -4.58 -7.48
CA SER A 849 30.55 -5.27 -8.56
C SER A 849 31.71 -4.46 -9.13
N GLY A 850 31.73 -3.13 -8.92
CA GLY A 850 32.63 -2.18 -9.57
C GLY A 850 32.34 -1.94 -11.05
N THR A 851 31.29 -2.56 -11.60
CA THR A 851 30.84 -2.37 -12.98
C THR A 851 29.56 -1.56 -12.98
N HIS A 852 29.55 -0.45 -13.71
CA HIS A 852 28.39 0.43 -13.86
C HIS A 852 27.60 0.11 -15.12
N SER A 853 26.29 0.32 -15.05
CA SER A 853 25.39 0.14 -16.17
C SER A 853 25.62 1.22 -17.25
N ALA A 854 25.54 0.84 -18.52
CA ALA A 854 25.50 1.82 -19.62
C ALA A 854 24.20 2.66 -19.62
N GLN A 855 23.21 2.26 -18.80
CA GLN A 855 21.95 2.98 -18.60
C GLN A 855 22.00 3.94 -17.39
N GLU A 856 23.11 4.03 -16.66
CA GLU A 856 23.23 4.94 -15.51
C GLU A 856 22.86 6.37 -15.90
N PRO A 857 22.01 7.06 -15.12
CA PRO A 857 21.56 8.41 -15.44
C PRO A 857 22.74 9.40 -15.47
N ALA A 858 22.58 10.43 -16.30
CA ALA A 858 23.52 11.54 -16.32
C ALA A 858 23.41 12.35 -15.02
N ASP A 859 24.50 12.37 -14.25
CA ASP A 859 24.67 13.20 -13.06
C ASP A 859 26.14 13.63 -12.98
N PRO A 860 26.47 14.84 -13.48
CA PRO A 860 27.84 15.35 -13.52
C PRO A 860 28.45 15.53 -12.12
N ARG A 861 27.63 15.72 -11.09
CA ARG A 861 28.04 15.90 -9.69
C ARG A 861 27.84 14.62 -8.86
N GLY A 862 27.43 13.53 -9.49
CA GLY A 862 27.12 12.26 -8.85
C GLY A 862 28.36 11.50 -8.35
N GLN A 863 28.21 10.84 -7.22
CA GLN A 863 29.24 10.00 -6.60
C GLN A 863 29.12 8.54 -7.07
N ARG A 864 30.23 7.81 -7.04
CA ARG A 864 30.30 6.35 -7.32
C ARG A 864 31.15 5.69 -6.22
N ALA A 865 30.79 5.95 -4.98
CA ALA A 865 31.65 5.64 -3.85
C ALA A 865 30.90 4.83 -2.80
N ASP A 866 31.61 3.96 -2.07
CA ASP A 866 31.01 3.21 -0.96
C ASP A 866 30.43 4.22 0.06
N PRO A 867 29.11 4.17 0.35
CA PRO A 867 28.50 5.04 1.35
C PRO A 867 29.12 4.91 2.74
N ARG A 868 29.79 3.79 3.03
CA ARG A 868 30.37 3.48 4.35
C ARG A 868 29.33 3.64 5.46
N PHE A 869 28.20 2.95 5.30
CA PHE A 869 27.19 2.86 6.35
C PHE A 869 27.82 2.36 7.66
N VAL A 870 27.29 2.84 8.80
CA VAL A 870 27.70 2.35 10.13
C VAL A 870 27.36 0.87 10.29
N GLY A 871 26.20 0.47 9.77
CA GLY A 871 25.73 -0.90 9.70
C GLY A 871 26.13 -1.63 8.42
N ARG A 872 25.89 -2.94 8.40
CA ARG A 872 26.04 -3.76 7.19
C ARG A 872 24.74 -3.75 6.37
N PRO A 873 24.75 -3.29 5.11
CA PRO A 873 23.53 -3.17 4.32
C PRO A 873 22.85 -4.52 4.03
N ASP A 874 23.61 -5.62 3.97
CA ASP A 874 23.10 -6.99 3.79
C ASP A 874 22.49 -7.60 5.07
N ARG A 875 22.57 -6.91 6.20
CA ARG A 875 22.06 -7.34 7.52
C ARG A 875 21.33 -6.18 8.19
N TYR A 876 20.08 -5.99 7.79
CA TYR A 876 19.21 -4.91 8.23
C TYR A 876 18.13 -5.42 9.19
N VAL A 877 17.45 -4.49 9.86
CA VAL A 877 16.37 -4.79 10.80
C VAL A 877 15.08 -5.03 10.00
N THR A 878 14.49 -6.20 10.11
CA THR A 878 13.18 -6.53 9.51
C THR A 878 12.10 -6.51 10.59
N GLY A 879 10.88 -6.07 10.29
CA GLY A 879 9.81 -6.03 11.29
C GLY A 879 10.26 -5.23 12.52
N ALA A 880 10.86 -4.07 12.27
CA ALA A 880 11.35 -3.22 13.35
C ALA A 880 10.17 -2.87 14.27
N GLY A 881 8.99 -2.74 13.70
CA GLY A 881 7.86 -2.10 14.31
C GLY A 881 8.09 -0.60 14.32
N VAL A 882 6.99 0.13 14.29
CA VAL A 882 6.99 1.60 14.20
C VAL A 882 7.75 2.28 15.34
N ASP A 883 7.87 1.63 16.51
CA ASP A 883 8.70 2.07 17.65
C ASP A 883 10.21 2.13 17.34
N ARG A 884 10.70 1.23 16.49
CA ARG A 884 12.14 1.05 16.22
C ARG A 884 12.54 1.49 14.81
N ILE A 885 11.64 2.08 14.04
CA ILE A 885 11.91 2.50 12.66
C ILE A 885 13.14 3.42 12.54
N ARG A 886 13.32 4.38 13.46
CA ARG A 886 14.51 5.24 13.49
C ARG A 886 15.78 4.50 13.89
N GLN A 887 15.67 3.49 14.75
CA GLN A 887 16.79 2.63 15.12
C GLN A 887 17.21 1.77 13.92
N ALA A 888 16.24 1.24 13.17
CA ALA A 888 16.48 0.53 11.92
C ALA A 888 17.17 1.45 10.89
N ALA A 889 16.67 2.67 10.71
CA ALA A 889 17.27 3.65 9.81
C ALA A 889 18.69 4.09 10.24
N ALA A 890 18.96 4.18 11.54
CA ALA A 890 20.28 4.56 12.06
C ALA A 890 21.39 3.58 11.65
N HIS A 891 21.03 2.34 11.27
CA HIS A 891 21.94 1.36 10.68
C HIS A 891 22.53 1.83 9.34
N PHE A 892 21.81 2.68 8.62
CA PHE A 892 22.20 3.24 7.33
C PHE A 892 22.73 4.68 7.42
N ARG A 893 23.01 5.16 8.64
CA ARG A 893 23.75 6.41 8.78
C ARG A 893 25.16 6.26 8.22
N LEU A 894 25.68 7.30 7.58
CA LEU A 894 27.05 7.37 7.12
C LEU A 894 28.03 7.35 8.31
N ARG A 895 29.20 6.74 8.10
CA ARG A 895 30.35 6.94 8.98
C ARG A 895 30.98 8.30 8.71
N SER A 896 31.69 8.83 9.70
CA SER A 896 32.36 10.14 9.59
C SER A 896 33.45 10.21 8.51
N ASP A 897 33.91 9.06 8.01
CA ASP A 897 34.89 8.96 6.92
C ASP A 897 34.25 8.66 5.55
N SER A 898 32.92 8.69 5.47
CA SER A 898 32.19 8.53 4.21
C SER A 898 32.45 9.71 3.27
N PRO A 899 32.61 9.47 1.95
CA PRO A 899 32.72 10.53 0.95
C PRO A 899 31.37 11.23 0.67
N LEU A 900 30.28 10.73 1.24
CA LEU A 900 28.93 11.26 1.05
C LEU A 900 28.52 12.30 2.10
N VAL A 901 29.40 12.55 3.08
CA VAL A 901 29.23 13.61 4.09
C VAL A 901 29.58 14.95 3.46
N ASP A 902 28.75 15.99 3.66
CA ASP A 902 28.97 17.36 3.17
C ASP A 902 29.15 17.40 1.62
N ALA A 903 28.42 16.54 0.91
CA ALA A 903 28.60 16.28 -0.53
C ALA A 903 27.33 16.49 -1.38
N GLY A 904 26.19 16.71 -0.73
CA GLY A 904 24.90 16.91 -1.39
C GLY A 904 24.72 18.33 -1.95
N ARG A 905 23.54 18.57 -2.48
CA ARG A 905 23.04 19.88 -2.90
C ARG A 905 21.89 20.28 -1.99
N TYR A 906 21.91 21.51 -1.48
CA TYR A 906 20.73 22.03 -0.79
C TYR A 906 19.60 22.30 -1.78
N ASN A 907 18.37 22.03 -1.36
CA ASN A 907 17.15 22.41 -2.07
C ASN A 907 16.04 22.63 -1.02
N PRO A 908 15.13 23.60 -1.19
CA PRO A 908 14.06 23.85 -0.23
C PRO A 908 13.14 22.64 0.01
N HIS A 909 13.02 21.73 -0.96
CA HIS A 909 12.21 20.51 -0.83
C HIS A 909 12.84 19.45 0.09
N LEU A 910 14.09 19.64 0.57
CA LEU A 910 14.67 18.79 1.62
C LEU A 910 13.99 18.96 2.99
N GLY A 911 13.30 20.09 3.22
CA GLY A 911 12.65 20.34 4.50
C GLY A 911 13.63 20.82 5.56
N THR A 912 13.48 20.37 6.81
CA THR A 912 14.28 20.88 7.94
C THR A 912 14.95 19.80 8.77
N GLN A 913 14.54 18.54 8.64
CA GLN A 913 15.05 17.41 9.40
C GLN A 913 15.26 16.18 8.51
N ASP A 914 16.25 15.37 8.87
CA ASP A 914 16.53 14.06 8.27
C ASP A 914 15.66 12.95 8.91
N PHE A 915 15.86 11.69 8.51
CA PHE A 915 15.15 10.53 9.07
C PHE A 915 15.32 10.42 10.60
N LEU A 916 16.48 10.79 11.13
CA LEU A 916 16.82 10.65 12.55
C LEU A 916 16.41 11.87 13.39
N GLY A 917 15.78 12.88 12.79
CA GLY A 917 15.39 14.13 13.45
C GLY A 917 16.53 15.13 13.62
N THR A 918 17.65 14.92 12.92
CA THR A 918 18.76 15.88 12.85
C THR A 918 18.42 16.99 11.87
N HIS A 919 18.75 18.22 12.21
CA HIS A 919 18.63 19.36 11.29
C HIS A 919 19.49 19.16 10.04
N ILE A 920 18.97 19.36 8.84
CA ILE A 920 19.57 18.89 7.57
C ILE A 920 20.76 19.69 7.02
N TYR A 921 21.21 20.74 7.71
CA TYR A 921 22.27 21.59 7.16
C TYR A 921 23.33 21.89 8.20
N TYR A 922 24.43 21.16 8.09
CA TYR A 922 25.69 21.40 8.78
C TYR A 922 26.82 21.48 7.76
N GLY A 923 27.71 22.47 7.90
CA GLY A 923 28.85 22.59 6.99
C GLY A 923 28.50 23.42 5.76
N ASP A 924 29.00 23.00 4.60
CA ASP A 924 28.89 23.71 3.32
C ASP A 924 27.80 23.11 2.42
N ALA A 925 27.35 21.88 2.69
CA ALA A 925 26.33 21.13 1.97
C ALA A 925 25.63 20.08 2.88
N PRO A 926 24.39 19.66 2.57
CA PRO A 926 23.77 18.51 3.25
C PRO A 926 24.50 17.20 2.90
N ASP A 927 24.40 16.19 3.76
CA ASP A 927 24.83 14.83 3.43
C ASP A 927 23.94 14.22 2.34
N ILE A 928 24.50 13.32 1.52
CA ILE A 928 23.72 12.49 0.58
C ILE A 928 23.08 11.34 1.36
N GLY A 929 21.80 11.06 1.11
CA GLY A 929 21.03 10.00 1.75
C GLY A 929 20.25 10.42 3.01
N ILE A 930 19.83 9.43 3.80
CA ILE A 930 18.74 9.62 4.79
C ILE A 930 19.14 10.28 6.12
N ALA A 931 20.43 10.48 6.39
CA ALA A 931 20.89 10.89 7.72
C ALA A 931 22.07 11.86 7.65
N GLU A 932 21.88 13.01 8.29
CA GLU A 932 22.81 14.13 8.36
C GLU A 932 23.84 13.95 9.47
N SER A 933 25.09 14.22 9.13
CA SER A 933 26.23 14.29 10.05
C SER A 933 26.38 15.70 10.61
N ARG A 934 26.66 15.81 11.91
CA ARG A 934 26.90 17.13 12.55
C ARG A 934 28.34 17.59 12.34
N VAL A 935 28.74 17.77 11.08
CA VAL A 935 30.08 18.21 10.68
C VAL A 935 30.01 19.67 10.24
N GLY A 936 30.84 20.53 10.83
CA GLY A 936 30.82 21.97 10.52
C GLY A 936 29.75 22.75 11.31
N LYS A 937 29.40 23.94 10.82
CA LYS A 937 28.49 24.87 11.50
C LYS A 937 27.05 24.58 11.09
N LYS A 938 26.13 24.53 12.07
CA LYS A 938 24.69 24.48 11.79
C LYS A 938 24.24 25.74 11.04
N VAL A 939 23.61 25.58 9.89
CA VAL A 939 22.99 26.67 9.11
C VAL A 939 21.48 26.62 9.32
N ALA A 940 20.94 27.59 10.06
CA ALA A 940 19.53 27.54 10.47
C ALA A 940 18.54 27.81 9.31
N ASN A 941 18.90 28.71 8.41
CA ASN A 941 18.08 29.13 7.27
C ASN A 941 18.95 29.07 6.00
N PRO A 942 19.24 27.87 5.49
CA PRO A 942 19.97 27.73 4.25
C PRO A 942 19.20 28.36 3.08
N VAL A 943 19.96 28.95 2.15
CA VAL A 943 19.44 29.57 0.92
C VAL A 943 19.95 28.74 -0.23
N ASP A 944 19.08 28.47 -1.19
CA ASP A 944 19.46 27.82 -2.45
C ASP A 944 19.95 28.92 -3.40
N ASP A 945 21.26 29.04 -3.57
CA ASP A 945 21.92 30.01 -4.45
C ASP A 945 22.30 29.43 -5.81
N ASP A 946 22.04 28.14 -6.02
CA ASP A 946 22.23 27.38 -7.25
C ASP A 946 21.03 26.43 -7.47
N PRO A 947 19.81 26.97 -7.57
CA PRO A 947 18.59 26.16 -7.68
C PRO A 947 18.65 25.32 -8.95
N ILE A 948 18.53 24.00 -8.76
CA ILE A 948 18.52 23.03 -9.87
C ILE A 948 17.40 23.33 -10.88
N GLU A 949 16.32 23.94 -10.42
CA GLU A 949 15.17 24.33 -11.24
C GLU A 949 15.47 25.48 -12.20
N ASP A 950 16.52 26.27 -11.94
CA ASP A 950 17.01 27.34 -12.82
C ASP A 950 18.20 26.89 -13.68
N GLU A 951 18.80 25.71 -13.41
CA GLU A 951 19.79 25.14 -14.31
C GLU A 951 19.08 24.90 -15.66
N PRO A 952 19.47 25.59 -16.75
CA PRO A 952 18.88 25.30 -18.04
C PRO A 952 19.10 23.80 -18.32
N GLY A 953 18.14 23.18 -19.00
CA GLY A 953 18.38 21.89 -19.65
C GLY A 953 19.55 22.00 -20.63
N ASP A 954 19.67 21.07 -21.58
CA ASP A 954 20.71 21.14 -22.60
C ASP A 954 20.98 22.59 -23.11
N SER A 955 22.13 23.16 -22.73
CA SER A 955 22.45 24.57 -22.94
C SER A 955 22.93 24.87 -24.36
N ARG A 956 23.03 23.83 -25.20
CA ARG A 956 23.45 23.95 -26.59
C ARG A 956 22.41 24.75 -27.36
N VAL A 957 22.88 25.65 -28.24
CA VAL A 957 21.98 26.40 -29.12
C VAL A 957 21.47 25.47 -30.21
N ASP A 958 20.18 25.10 -30.15
CA ASP A 958 19.54 24.40 -31.25
C ASP A 958 19.37 25.32 -32.47
N LEU A 959 20.11 25.00 -33.53
CA LEU A 959 20.12 25.72 -34.79
C LEU A 959 18.89 25.42 -35.67
N ALA A 960 18.14 24.34 -35.35
CA ALA A 960 16.90 23.97 -36.00
C ALA A 960 15.66 24.60 -35.34
N LEU A 961 15.76 25.08 -34.09
CA LEU A 961 14.65 25.69 -33.36
C LEU A 961 13.93 26.80 -34.16
N GLY A 962 12.62 26.64 -34.31
CA GLY A 962 11.70 27.50 -35.05
C GLY A 962 11.90 27.49 -36.58
N LYS A 963 12.75 26.62 -37.13
CA LYS A 963 13.01 26.56 -38.58
C LYS A 963 11.88 25.83 -39.32
N PRO A 964 11.49 26.31 -40.52
CA PRO A 964 10.46 25.63 -41.31
C PRO A 964 10.87 24.20 -41.68
N VAL A 965 9.93 23.26 -41.50
CA VAL A 965 10.11 21.86 -41.90
C VAL A 965 9.09 21.50 -42.98
N THR A 966 9.56 20.88 -44.07
CA THR A 966 8.70 20.30 -45.11
C THR A 966 8.80 18.78 -45.07
N ALA A 967 7.70 18.10 -44.75
CA ALA A 967 7.62 16.65 -44.82
C ALA A 967 7.09 16.19 -46.18
N SER A 968 7.61 15.08 -46.72
CA SER A 968 7.06 14.46 -47.95
C SER A 968 5.70 13.80 -47.74
N SER A 969 5.34 13.53 -46.48
CA SER A 969 4.04 12.98 -46.07
C SER A 969 3.70 13.46 -44.67
N THR A 970 2.42 13.74 -44.41
CA THR A 970 1.92 14.12 -43.08
C THR A 970 0.57 13.48 -42.86
N HIS A 971 0.38 12.85 -41.70
CA HIS A 971 -0.85 12.17 -41.34
C HIS A 971 -2.01 13.18 -41.16
N PRO A 972 -3.21 12.93 -41.73
CA PRO A 972 -4.34 13.86 -41.63
C PRO A 972 -5.07 13.83 -40.27
N GLY A 973 -4.77 12.86 -39.42
CA GLY A 973 -5.38 12.68 -38.09
C GLY A 973 -4.95 13.72 -37.04
N GLY A 974 -5.46 13.57 -35.81
CA GLY A 974 -5.18 14.50 -34.71
C GLY A 974 -5.78 15.89 -34.88
N ASN A 975 -6.89 16.05 -35.62
CA ASN A 975 -7.46 17.36 -35.96
C ASN A 975 -6.46 18.34 -36.62
N GLY A 976 -5.45 17.81 -37.33
CA GLY A 976 -4.43 18.62 -37.99
C GLY A 976 -3.28 19.07 -37.07
N THR A 977 -3.11 18.47 -35.88
CA THR A 977 -2.01 18.81 -34.97
C THR A 977 -0.69 18.12 -35.30
N LEU A 978 -0.67 17.07 -36.13
CA LEU A 978 0.52 16.24 -36.40
C LEU A 978 1.45 16.82 -37.50
N VAL A 979 1.68 18.14 -37.49
CA VAL A 979 2.35 18.86 -38.57
C VAL A 979 3.88 18.82 -38.46
N ALA A 980 4.57 18.97 -39.59
CA ALA A 980 6.04 18.90 -39.64
C ALA A 980 6.72 20.02 -38.83
N ALA A 981 6.05 21.16 -38.64
CA ALA A 981 6.58 22.27 -37.84
C ALA A 981 6.83 21.92 -36.37
N ASN A 982 6.18 20.86 -35.88
CA ASN A 982 6.38 20.34 -34.53
C ASN A 982 7.77 19.72 -34.33
N LEU A 983 8.47 19.35 -35.41
CA LEU A 983 9.79 18.71 -35.29
C LEU A 983 10.90 19.67 -34.88
N THR A 984 10.62 20.97 -34.83
CA THR A 984 11.60 22.02 -34.55
C THR A 984 11.01 23.11 -33.67
N ASP A 985 9.92 22.84 -32.95
CA ASP A 985 9.28 23.84 -32.08
C ASP A 985 9.85 23.86 -30.66
N GLY A 986 10.67 22.87 -30.30
CA GLY A 986 11.24 22.69 -28.97
C GLY A 986 10.22 22.26 -27.91
N ASP A 987 9.05 21.76 -28.32
CA ASP A 987 7.99 21.27 -27.46
C ASP A 987 7.84 19.75 -27.63
N ASP A 988 8.46 18.99 -26.73
CA ASP A 988 8.43 17.52 -26.72
C ASP A 988 7.04 16.90 -26.49
N THR A 989 6.02 17.72 -26.21
CA THR A 989 4.62 17.29 -26.11
C THR A 989 3.90 17.32 -27.46
N THR A 990 4.46 18.01 -28.47
CA THR A 990 3.97 17.99 -29.84
C THR A 990 4.70 16.92 -30.65
N ARG A 991 4.18 16.58 -31.83
CA ARG A 991 4.81 15.59 -32.72
C ARG A 991 4.35 15.71 -34.15
N TRP A 992 5.17 15.26 -35.08
CA TRP A 992 4.78 14.95 -36.45
C TRP A 992 4.54 13.45 -36.62
N ALA A 993 3.66 13.08 -37.57
CA ALA A 993 3.49 11.70 -38.00
C ALA A 993 3.34 11.62 -39.53
N ALA A 994 3.93 10.60 -40.14
CA ALA A 994 3.73 10.30 -41.55
C ALA A 994 2.33 9.71 -41.81
N ALA A 995 1.73 9.96 -42.98
CA ALA A 995 0.47 9.31 -43.36
C ALA A 995 0.60 7.78 -43.40
N ASP A 996 -0.48 7.06 -43.11
CA ASP A 996 -0.49 5.58 -43.02
C ASP A 996 0.01 4.88 -44.30
N ASP A 997 -0.12 5.52 -45.46
CA ASP A 997 0.28 5.02 -46.77
C ASP A 997 1.55 5.69 -47.34
N ALA A 998 2.34 6.34 -46.49
CA ALA A 998 3.56 7.04 -46.89
C ALA A 998 4.58 6.10 -47.58
N ALA A 999 5.13 6.55 -48.70
CA ALA A 999 6.19 5.84 -49.41
C ALA A 999 7.57 6.24 -48.88
N TYR A 1000 8.44 5.25 -48.67
CA TYR A 1000 9.84 5.48 -48.30
C TYR A 1000 10.70 5.84 -49.54
N PRO A 1001 11.70 6.74 -49.40
CA PRO A 1001 12.06 7.42 -48.17
C PRO A 1001 11.08 8.55 -47.82
N ILE A 1002 10.73 8.65 -46.54
CA ILE A 1002 9.97 9.78 -46.00
C ILE A 1002 10.98 10.86 -45.64
N THR A 1003 10.84 12.06 -46.21
CA THR A 1003 11.84 13.13 -46.05
C THR A 1003 11.29 14.25 -45.20
N LEU A 1004 12.12 14.71 -44.26
CA LEU A 1004 11.87 15.84 -43.37
C LEU A 1004 12.94 16.89 -43.67
N ASP A 1005 12.55 17.94 -44.39
CA ASP A 1005 13.47 18.96 -44.90
C ASP A 1005 13.39 20.23 -44.05
N ILE A 1006 14.46 20.51 -43.31
CA ILE A 1006 14.61 21.71 -42.47
C ILE A 1006 15.28 22.80 -43.31
N ASP A 1007 14.64 23.98 -43.40
CA ASP A 1007 15.19 25.15 -44.07
C ASP A 1007 15.79 26.13 -43.05
N PHE A 1008 17.12 26.22 -43.00
CA PHE A 1008 17.80 27.14 -42.09
C PHE A 1008 17.66 28.61 -42.51
N GLY A 1009 17.32 28.87 -43.78
CA GLY A 1009 17.22 30.19 -44.41
C GLY A 1009 18.55 30.78 -44.87
N ALA A 1010 19.68 30.32 -44.32
CA ALA A 1010 21.05 30.68 -44.68
C ALA A 1010 21.99 29.51 -44.38
N ASP A 1011 23.22 29.57 -44.87
CA ASP A 1011 24.23 28.55 -44.58
C ASP A 1011 24.50 28.47 -43.07
N THR A 1012 24.14 27.33 -42.48
CA THR A 1012 24.30 27.01 -41.07
C THR A 1012 25.36 25.94 -40.92
N THR A 1013 26.23 26.09 -39.92
CA THR A 1013 27.35 25.19 -39.67
C THR A 1013 27.17 24.43 -38.36
N PHE A 1014 27.14 23.11 -38.45
CA PHE A 1014 26.89 22.16 -37.35
C PHE A 1014 27.74 20.88 -37.51
N ASP A 1015 27.87 20.11 -36.44
CA ASP A 1015 28.60 18.84 -36.40
C ASP A 1015 27.87 17.74 -35.61
N GLU A 1016 26.64 18.05 -35.18
CA GLU A 1016 25.77 17.15 -34.46
C GLU A 1016 24.31 17.33 -34.87
N VAL A 1017 23.58 16.20 -35.00
CA VAL A 1017 22.13 16.18 -35.23
C VAL A 1017 21.50 15.25 -34.20
N TYR A 1018 20.52 15.78 -33.48
CA TYR A 1018 19.68 15.06 -32.53
C TYR A 1018 18.33 14.70 -33.17
N LEU A 1019 17.85 13.49 -32.91
CA LEU A 1019 16.61 12.95 -33.44
C LEU A 1019 15.84 12.23 -32.34
N ASP A 1020 14.52 12.44 -32.26
CA ASP A 1020 13.66 11.75 -31.29
C ASP A 1020 12.38 11.21 -31.96
N GLU A 1021 12.06 9.94 -31.73
CA GLU A 1021 10.80 9.33 -32.14
C GLU A 1021 9.73 9.49 -31.05
N TYR A 1022 8.46 9.62 -31.44
CA TYR A 1022 7.36 9.59 -30.48
C TYR A 1022 6.94 8.15 -30.13
N THR A 1023 6.81 7.85 -28.84
CA THR A 1023 6.20 6.62 -28.34
C THR A 1023 5.20 6.92 -27.22
N ASP A 1024 4.25 6.01 -27.01
CA ASP A 1024 3.26 6.08 -25.94
C ASP A 1024 3.06 4.69 -25.31
N SER A 1025 2.09 4.55 -24.41
CA SER A 1025 1.77 3.26 -23.77
C SER A 1025 1.40 2.16 -24.78
N GLY A 1026 0.95 2.52 -25.99
CA GLY A 1026 0.52 1.60 -27.04
C GLY A 1026 1.57 1.30 -28.11
N THR A 1027 2.59 2.14 -28.28
CA THR A 1027 3.45 2.16 -29.47
C THR A 1027 4.95 2.13 -29.18
N ASN A 1028 5.72 1.55 -30.11
CA ASN A 1028 7.19 1.46 -30.04
C ASN A 1028 7.85 2.43 -31.05
N PRO A 1029 9.18 2.66 -31.00
CA PRO A 1029 9.91 3.28 -32.10
C PRO A 1029 9.70 2.50 -33.40
N ARG A 1030 9.68 3.19 -34.55
CA ARG A 1030 9.23 2.64 -35.84
C ARG A 1030 10.29 2.73 -36.91
N VAL A 1031 11.25 3.65 -36.79
CA VAL A 1031 12.32 3.82 -37.78
C VAL A 1031 13.39 2.75 -37.60
N GLN A 1032 13.69 2.00 -38.67
CA GLN A 1032 14.82 1.05 -38.72
C GLN A 1032 16.07 1.69 -39.29
N SER A 1033 15.94 2.50 -40.34
CA SER A 1033 17.07 3.12 -41.01
C SER A 1033 16.75 4.52 -41.49
N TYR A 1034 17.77 5.38 -41.48
CA TYR A 1034 17.67 6.77 -41.90
C TYR A 1034 19.00 7.31 -42.45
N GLU A 1035 18.91 8.39 -43.22
CA GLU A 1035 20.04 9.14 -43.74
C GLU A 1035 19.91 10.63 -43.39
N LEU A 1036 21.05 11.27 -43.11
CA LEU A 1036 21.18 12.71 -42.97
C LEU A 1036 21.84 13.28 -44.23
N GLN A 1037 21.16 14.23 -44.87
CA GLN A 1037 21.57 14.80 -46.15
C GLN A 1037 21.68 16.33 -46.07
N ARG A 1038 22.72 16.88 -46.70
CA ARG A 1038 22.90 18.33 -46.87
C ARG A 1038 22.48 18.77 -48.26
N TRP A 1039 21.96 19.99 -48.38
CA TRP A 1039 21.69 20.60 -49.68
C TRP A 1039 22.97 21.18 -50.29
N ASP A 1040 23.29 20.75 -51.52
CA ASP A 1040 24.40 21.29 -52.29
C ASP A 1040 23.88 22.30 -53.30
N ALA A 1041 24.00 23.59 -53.00
CA ALA A 1041 23.50 24.68 -53.84
C ALA A 1041 24.22 24.78 -55.20
N GLY A 1042 25.46 24.28 -55.31
CA GLY A 1042 26.23 24.31 -56.56
C GLY A 1042 25.71 23.30 -57.59
N THR A 1043 25.18 22.17 -57.12
CA THR A 1043 24.63 21.10 -57.98
C THR A 1043 23.09 21.04 -57.96
N GLY A 1044 22.44 21.67 -56.98
CA GLY A 1044 21.00 21.59 -56.77
C GLY A 1044 20.54 20.19 -56.32
N THR A 1045 21.36 19.49 -55.54
CA THR A 1045 21.10 18.10 -55.13
C THR A 1045 21.30 17.89 -53.62
N TRP A 1046 20.68 16.84 -53.09
CA TRP A 1046 20.90 16.37 -51.72
C TRP A 1046 22.08 15.40 -51.66
N VAL A 1047 22.98 15.57 -50.70
CA VAL A 1047 24.17 14.74 -50.51
C VAL A 1047 24.14 14.13 -49.10
N THR A 1048 24.08 12.80 -49.02
CA THR A 1048 24.16 12.06 -47.76
C THR A 1048 25.54 12.23 -47.12
N PHE A 1049 25.59 12.66 -45.86
CA PHE A 1049 26.83 12.79 -45.09
C PHE A 1049 26.88 11.85 -43.87
N ALA A 1050 25.73 11.33 -43.43
CA ALA A 1050 25.65 10.28 -42.41
C ALA A 1050 24.42 9.39 -42.66
N GLY A 1051 24.47 8.16 -42.17
CA GLY A 1051 23.35 7.22 -42.25
C GLY A 1051 23.51 6.10 -41.23
N ARG A 1052 22.38 5.54 -40.81
CA ARG A 1052 22.29 4.52 -39.75
C ARG A 1052 21.18 3.52 -40.08
N ASP A 1053 21.38 2.27 -39.67
CA ASP A 1053 20.45 1.15 -39.88
C ASP A 1053 20.05 0.45 -38.57
N ASP A 1054 20.37 1.05 -37.42
CA ASP A 1054 20.08 0.59 -36.06
C ASP A 1054 18.92 1.34 -35.39
N GLY A 1055 18.12 2.07 -36.18
CA GLY A 1055 16.96 2.85 -35.73
C GLY A 1055 17.29 4.23 -35.15
N ILE A 1056 16.24 5.02 -34.93
CA ILE A 1056 16.35 6.31 -34.22
C ILE A 1056 16.07 6.07 -32.74
N GLY A 1057 14.87 5.64 -32.37
CA GLY A 1057 14.50 5.48 -30.96
C GLY A 1057 14.34 6.82 -30.25
N HIS A 1058 14.65 6.85 -28.96
CA HIS A 1058 14.68 8.08 -28.18
C HIS A 1058 16.11 8.61 -27.99
N ASP A 1059 16.24 9.93 -27.87
CA ASP A 1059 17.48 10.63 -27.51
C ASP A 1059 18.67 10.35 -28.47
N ARG A 1060 18.40 10.22 -29.78
CA ARG A 1060 19.42 9.80 -30.74
C ARG A 1060 20.30 10.96 -31.19
N THR A 1061 21.51 10.99 -30.66
CA THR A 1061 22.56 11.90 -31.13
C THR A 1061 23.42 11.28 -32.24
N VAL A 1062 23.49 11.94 -33.39
CA VAL A 1062 24.39 11.60 -34.50
C VAL A 1062 25.49 12.64 -34.58
N SER A 1063 26.73 12.21 -34.37
CA SER A 1063 27.92 13.05 -34.47
C SER A 1063 29.07 12.27 -35.16
N GLY A 1064 30.25 12.87 -35.23
CA GLY A 1064 31.45 12.23 -35.80
C GLY A 1064 31.53 12.24 -37.33
N PHE A 1065 30.60 12.92 -38.01
CA PHE A 1065 30.66 13.19 -39.45
C PHE A 1065 31.49 14.44 -39.81
N GLY A 1066 32.13 15.08 -38.82
CA GLY A 1066 32.83 16.35 -38.96
C GLY A 1066 31.88 17.53 -39.11
N THR A 1067 32.40 18.67 -39.54
CA THR A 1067 31.61 19.89 -39.72
C THR A 1067 30.88 19.90 -41.07
N VAL A 1068 29.57 20.17 -41.04
CA VAL A 1068 28.72 20.36 -42.21
C VAL A 1068 28.24 21.81 -42.26
N THR A 1069 28.35 22.44 -43.44
CA THR A 1069 27.77 23.76 -43.73
C THR A 1069 26.76 23.62 -44.85
N THR A 1070 25.50 24.00 -44.61
CA THR A 1070 24.40 23.90 -45.58
C THR A 1070 23.25 24.85 -45.24
N SER A 1071 22.49 25.28 -46.24
CA SER A 1071 21.25 26.05 -46.03
C SER A 1071 20.05 25.18 -45.69
N ARG A 1072 20.11 23.87 -45.94
CA ARG A 1072 19.05 22.91 -45.60
C ARG A 1072 19.60 21.57 -45.14
N LEU A 1073 18.92 20.96 -44.17
CA LEU A 1073 19.14 19.59 -43.70
C LEU A 1073 17.94 18.74 -44.06
N ARG A 1074 18.17 17.51 -44.52
CA ARG A 1074 17.13 16.51 -44.73
C ARG A 1074 17.40 15.30 -43.86
N VAL A 1075 16.39 14.91 -43.08
CA VAL A 1075 16.31 13.59 -42.45
C VAL A 1075 15.47 12.71 -43.36
N ALA A 1076 16.10 11.73 -44.02
CA ALA A 1076 15.42 10.78 -44.88
C ALA A 1076 15.24 9.45 -44.12
N LEU A 1077 14.01 9.16 -43.69
CA LEU A 1077 13.67 7.86 -43.11
C LEU A 1077 13.61 6.86 -44.25
N THR A 1078 14.47 5.84 -44.25
CA THR A 1078 14.67 4.91 -45.37
C THR A 1078 14.08 3.53 -45.13
N GLY A 1079 13.74 3.19 -43.89
CA GLY A 1079 13.15 1.90 -43.57
C GLY A 1079 12.39 1.90 -42.24
N GLN A 1080 11.32 1.12 -42.20
CA GLN A 1080 10.53 0.83 -41.00
C GLN A 1080 11.02 -0.45 -40.34
N ILE A 1081 10.91 -0.54 -39.02
CA ILE A 1081 11.06 -1.79 -38.29
C ILE A 1081 9.98 -2.75 -38.77
N ALA A 1082 10.40 -3.92 -39.26
CA ALA A 1082 9.51 -4.85 -39.99
C ALA A 1082 8.32 -5.37 -39.15
N THR A 1083 8.43 -5.34 -37.82
CA THR A 1083 7.36 -5.77 -36.90
C THR A 1083 6.36 -4.66 -36.58
N GLU A 1084 6.69 -3.40 -36.84
CA GLU A 1084 5.83 -2.28 -36.55
C GLU A 1084 4.81 -2.07 -37.69
N VAL A 1085 3.56 -1.82 -37.31
CA VAL A 1085 2.44 -1.66 -38.26
C VAL A 1085 2.09 -0.20 -38.54
N TYR A 1086 2.58 0.72 -37.72
CA TYR A 1086 2.34 2.15 -37.84
C TYR A 1086 3.51 2.85 -38.53
N THR A 1087 3.23 3.90 -39.29
CA THR A 1087 4.24 4.74 -39.93
C THR A 1087 4.98 5.62 -38.90
N PRO A 1088 6.20 6.08 -39.22
CA PRO A 1088 7.02 6.84 -38.29
C PRO A 1088 6.34 8.10 -37.75
N THR A 1089 6.62 8.39 -36.49
CA THR A 1089 6.23 9.61 -35.80
C THR A 1089 7.41 10.09 -34.97
N MET A 1090 7.67 11.39 -35.01
CA MET A 1090 8.84 12.01 -34.42
C MET A 1090 8.41 13.24 -33.64
N THR A 1091 9.06 13.47 -32.51
CA THR A 1091 8.88 14.60 -31.58
C THR A 1091 9.81 15.73 -31.97
N GLU A 1092 11.11 15.46 -32.14
CA GLU A 1092 12.13 16.51 -32.26
C GLU A 1092 13.21 16.18 -33.31
N ILE A 1093 13.70 17.21 -34.00
CA ILE A 1093 14.96 17.23 -34.74
C ILE A 1093 15.71 18.51 -34.33
N ALA A 1094 16.78 18.35 -33.57
CA ALA A 1094 17.64 19.45 -33.16
C ALA A 1094 19.03 19.35 -33.79
N VAL A 1095 19.70 20.49 -33.96
CA VAL A 1095 20.98 20.60 -34.66
C VAL A 1095 21.94 21.46 -33.86
N TYR A 1096 23.11 20.92 -33.53
CA TYR A 1096 24.04 21.58 -32.60
C TYR A 1096 25.45 21.73 -33.18
N ARG A 1097 26.23 22.58 -32.52
CA ARG A 1097 27.68 22.65 -32.67
C ARG A 1097 28.32 22.16 -31.36
N ALA A 1098 29.28 21.25 -31.44
CA ALA A 1098 29.95 20.66 -30.29
C ALA A 1098 30.76 21.66 -29.43
N ASP A 1099 31.02 22.87 -29.94
CA ASP A 1099 31.90 23.90 -29.34
C ASP A 1099 31.18 25.13 -28.75
N THR A 1100 29.88 25.07 -28.44
CA THR A 1100 29.13 26.20 -27.83
C THR A 1100 28.45 25.86 -26.53
#